data_AF-A0A1J3CIE8-F1
#
_entry.id   AF-A0A1J3CIE8-F1
#
_cell.length_a   1.000
_cell.length_b   1.000
_cell.length_c   1.000
_cell.angle_alpha   90.00
_cell.angle_beta   90.00
_cell.angle_gamma   90.00
#
_symmetry.space_group_name_H-M   'P 1'
#
loop_
_entity.id
_entity.type
_entity.pdbx_description
1 polymer ?
#
loop_
_entity_poly.entity_id
_entity_poly.type
_entity_poly.pdbx_seq_one_letter_code
_entity_poly.pdbx_strand_id
1 'polypeptide(L)'
;MSAKWRALQHRHRYTYSAIVFPSSFTDSLSQSSLSQCCPKFYSDIEELVSLNSIYAQVNHAKKVVASFGDVLAKTHENESEREEAVSVREAIRFYLEILFMENSLPLHRTLVSALAKIRKFHSVISSCFRELCDEYGGLEDGGKRFCVSRVALSVMGMPKLGYLVDIIEDCAVLVGYDIVSGLNGIILETEACARPPPTVMEQCQEALSCSYYLFQRFPLKFKGLVGEDASFMERVFAVQVSILKSVAFSRDCYVAAGVSLCAALQVCLKEEELGLFIAQGIFCWSSVVSFTDIVSKIPFAGDICSEICGFSSLSRLCLIRGILTAVSRGVLVSSFARLSNSNCDQRTILYDGILPELCDLCENPIDSHLNFHALTVMQICLQQIKTSTLNDLAEDYDPMPESQAARVLRIIWNNLEDPLSQTVKQVHLMFDLLLDIQTTVNQTDDDKVGIREPLLKIVRYLLRLGSRCKGRYVPLASLTRRLGAKTLLDMSPNILFEMANAYVDDDVCCAVTSFIKCFLEMLRDECWGSEGVDQGYASYRGHCLPPFLCGLASGMSKLRSNLNTYAVQVLLELDVDSIFPLLALISIGPSEEETKLNYTELSNVSMELSVEQKVAVLVSLLKVCRTLAFLEGDIEQKGSADAFAFVQIKGIELKVPVEWLKMALTHVDESVRVDAAETLFLNPKTSSLPSPLELYLIKEAVPLNMRSSSTGFQMKWTSLFRKFFSRVRTSLEKQYKLGGWQPLLASGNSETCLSKKGDENAVLRAESLFKFMRWL
;
A
#
# COMPACT_ATOMS: atom_id res chain seq x y z
N MET A 1 5.37 -2.14 14.13
CA MET A 1 4.35 -2.27 15.19
C MET A 1 3.48 -3.51 14.97
N SER A 2 3.34 -4.39 15.98
CA SER A 2 2.60 -5.66 15.85
C SER A 2 1.09 -5.44 15.69
N ALA A 3 0.41 -6.32 14.95
CA ALA A 3 -1.04 -6.27 14.75
C ALA A 3 -1.81 -6.35 16.08
N LYS A 4 -1.24 -7.00 17.09
CA LYS A 4 -1.79 -7.10 18.45
C LYS A 4 -1.80 -5.74 19.15
N TRP A 5 -0.77 -4.92 18.94
CA TRP A 5 -0.69 -3.56 19.48
C TRP A 5 -1.66 -2.61 18.78
N ARG A 6 -1.81 -2.71 17.45
CA ARG A 6 -2.85 -1.98 16.69
C ARG A 6 -4.26 -2.37 17.11
N ALA A 7 -4.52 -3.66 17.34
CA ALA A 7 -5.80 -4.14 17.85
C ALA A 7 -6.05 -3.70 19.30
N LEU A 8 -5.01 -3.63 20.14
CA LEU A 8 -5.11 -3.10 21.49
C LEU A 8 -5.39 -1.59 21.47
N GLN A 9 -4.68 -0.81 20.66
CA GLN A 9 -4.95 0.63 20.48
C GLN A 9 -6.35 0.89 19.91
N HIS A 10 -6.78 0.11 18.92
CA HIS A 10 -8.16 0.16 18.41
C HIS A 10 -9.16 -0.16 19.52
N ARG A 11 -8.92 -1.19 20.34
CA ARG A 11 -9.73 -1.43 21.53
C ARG A 11 -9.71 -0.24 22.47
N HIS A 12 -8.55 0.26 22.89
CA HIS A 12 -8.43 1.39 23.81
C HIS A 12 -9.15 2.66 23.29
N ARG A 13 -9.08 2.97 21.99
CA ARG A 13 -9.80 4.09 21.34
C ARG A 13 -11.33 3.97 21.45
N TYR A 14 -11.86 2.76 21.58
CA TYR A 14 -13.30 2.47 21.69
C TYR A 14 -13.70 1.79 23.01
N THR A 15 -12.86 1.81 24.04
CA THR A 15 -13.17 1.11 25.32
C THR A 15 -13.32 2.07 26.50
N TYR A 16 -12.76 3.29 26.47
CA TYR A 16 -12.64 4.13 27.68
C TYR A 16 -13.29 5.52 27.64
N SER A 17 -13.91 5.94 26.53
CA SER A 17 -14.54 7.26 26.42
C SER A 17 -15.91 7.16 25.75
N ALA A 18 -16.90 6.69 26.51
CA ALA A 18 -18.31 6.86 26.14
C ALA A 18 -18.64 8.36 26.08
N ILE A 19 -19.70 8.71 25.34
CA ILE A 19 -20.27 10.05 25.41
C ILE A 19 -20.71 10.31 26.85
N VAL A 20 -20.26 11.43 27.40
CA VAL A 20 -20.70 11.92 28.71
C VAL A 20 -21.77 12.98 28.47
N PHE A 21 -23.02 12.63 28.78
CA PHE A 21 -24.13 13.56 28.70
C PHE A 21 -24.14 14.44 29.96
N PRO A 22 -24.10 15.78 29.82
CA PRO A 22 -24.14 16.69 30.96
C PRO A 22 -25.51 16.64 31.64
N SER A 23 -25.58 17.01 32.93
CA SER A 23 -26.85 17.09 33.66
C SER A 23 -27.83 18.06 32.99
N SER A 24 -27.32 19.15 32.40
CA SER A 24 -28.14 20.09 31.62
C SER A 24 -28.89 19.42 30.47
N PHE A 25 -28.28 18.43 29.79
CA PHE A 25 -28.92 17.69 28.71
C PHE A 25 -30.01 16.76 29.25
N THR A 26 -29.71 16.02 30.33
CA THR A 26 -30.68 15.09 30.92
C THR A 26 -31.86 15.81 31.57
N ASP A 27 -31.61 16.94 32.21
CA ASP A 27 -32.63 17.78 32.83
C ASP A 27 -33.53 18.38 31.74
N SER A 28 -32.95 18.91 30.67
CA SER A 28 -33.70 19.42 29.51
C SER A 28 -34.52 18.32 28.83
N LEU A 29 -33.97 17.12 28.68
CA LEU A 29 -34.68 15.98 28.11
C LEU A 29 -35.88 15.60 28.98
N SER A 30 -35.71 15.55 30.30
CA SER A 30 -36.79 15.21 31.24
C SER A 30 -37.93 16.24 31.26
N GLN A 31 -37.63 17.50 30.99
CA GLN A 31 -38.60 18.61 30.93
C GLN A 31 -39.23 18.75 29.53
N SER A 32 -38.76 18.02 28.52
CA SER A 32 -39.24 18.12 27.15
C SER A 32 -40.63 17.48 26.93
N SER A 33 -41.34 17.96 25.92
CA SER A 33 -42.62 17.39 25.50
C SER A 33 -42.48 16.03 24.79
N LEU A 34 -41.25 15.60 24.49
CA LEU A 34 -40.93 14.40 23.70
C LEU A 34 -41.40 13.10 24.36
N SER A 35 -41.45 13.04 25.69
CA SER A 35 -41.98 11.87 26.42
C SER A 35 -43.45 11.59 26.08
N GLN A 36 -44.24 12.63 25.78
CA GLN A 36 -45.65 12.55 25.42
C GLN A 36 -45.85 12.48 23.91
N CYS A 37 -45.16 13.33 23.14
CA CYS A 37 -45.35 13.44 21.69
C CYS A 37 -44.62 12.33 20.90
N CYS A 38 -43.43 11.91 21.37
CA CYS A 38 -42.52 11.03 20.65
C CYS A 38 -41.90 9.95 21.57
N PRO A 39 -42.72 9.11 22.23
CA PRO A 39 -42.28 8.27 23.36
C PRO A 39 -41.17 7.26 22.99
N LYS A 40 -41.21 6.72 21.77
CA LYS A 40 -40.17 5.79 21.26
C LYS A 40 -38.82 6.48 21.07
N PHE A 41 -38.81 7.68 20.51
CA PHE A 41 -37.59 8.46 20.31
C PHE A 41 -37.02 8.94 21.65
N TYR A 42 -37.89 9.39 22.56
CA TYR A 42 -37.52 9.73 23.93
C TYR A 42 -36.85 8.54 24.64
N SER A 43 -37.48 7.36 24.64
CA SER A 43 -36.94 6.16 25.27
C SER A 43 -35.61 5.70 24.65
N ASP A 44 -35.45 5.84 23.33
CA ASP A 44 -34.19 5.50 22.67
C ASP A 44 -33.05 6.46 23.05
N ILE A 45 -33.33 7.77 23.24
CA ILE A 45 -32.35 8.73 23.76
C ILE A 45 -32.02 8.42 25.22
N GLU A 46 -33.02 8.13 26.04
CA GLU A 46 -32.83 7.80 27.46
C GLU A 46 -31.98 6.53 27.63
N GLU A 47 -32.24 5.51 26.82
CA GLU A 47 -31.39 4.32 26.74
C GLU A 47 -29.98 4.72 26.30
N LEU A 48 -29.80 5.57 25.28
CA LEU A 48 -28.47 6.04 24.85
C LEU A 48 -27.68 6.73 25.97
N VAL A 49 -28.34 7.58 26.76
CA VAL A 49 -27.76 8.30 27.90
C VAL A 49 -27.31 7.33 29.00
N SER A 50 -28.08 6.26 29.24
CA SER A 50 -27.76 5.25 30.26
C SER A 50 -26.54 4.38 29.92
N LEU A 51 -26.14 4.31 28.64
CA LEU A 51 -25.04 3.46 28.19
C LEU A 51 -23.68 4.05 28.57
N ASN A 52 -22.87 3.24 29.25
CA ASN A 52 -21.56 3.63 29.77
C ASN A 52 -20.36 3.20 28.89
N SER A 53 -20.62 2.67 27.68
CA SER A 53 -19.57 2.27 26.75
C SER A 53 -19.86 2.76 25.33
N ILE A 54 -18.83 3.26 24.66
CA ILE A 54 -18.95 3.74 23.28
C ILE A 54 -19.35 2.62 22.30
N TYR A 55 -18.98 1.36 22.56
CA TYR A 55 -19.42 0.21 21.76
C TYR A 55 -20.95 0.02 21.84
N ALA A 56 -21.51 0.10 23.05
CA ALA A 56 -22.96 0.02 23.22
C ALA A 56 -23.66 1.23 22.58
N GLN A 57 -23.13 2.44 22.79
CA GLN A 57 -23.69 3.67 22.22
C GLN A 57 -23.67 3.65 20.68
N VAL A 58 -22.60 3.18 20.04
CA VAL A 58 -22.53 3.06 18.56
C VAL A 58 -23.54 2.05 18.02
N ASN A 59 -23.74 0.92 18.71
CA ASN A 59 -24.74 -0.06 18.32
C ASN A 59 -26.17 0.48 18.48
N HIS A 60 -26.43 1.17 19.60
CA HIS A 60 -27.74 1.72 19.93
C HIS A 60 -28.10 2.98 19.12
N ALA A 61 -27.11 3.76 18.65
CA ALA A 61 -27.33 4.92 17.79
C ALA A 61 -28.18 4.61 16.54
N LYS A 62 -28.17 3.36 16.05
CA LYS A 62 -29.04 2.93 14.94
C LYS A 62 -30.52 2.93 15.31
N LYS A 63 -30.87 2.61 16.57
CA LYS A 63 -32.25 2.68 17.05
C LYS A 63 -32.71 4.13 17.14
N VAL A 64 -31.87 5.01 17.71
CA VAL A 64 -32.11 6.46 17.78
C VAL A 64 -32.33 7.05 16.38
N VAL A 65 -31.52 6.67 15.39
CA VAL A 65 -31.72 7.08 13.99
C VAL A 65 -33.06 6.60 13.43
N ALA A 66 -33.46 5.36 13.72
CA ALA A 66 -34.69 4.79 13.22
C ALA A 66 -35.92 5.48 13.85
N SER A 67 -35.94 5.65 15.18
CA SER A 67 -37.04 6.34 15.87
C SER A 67 -37.10 7.83 15.52
N PHE A 68 -35.97 8.50 15.31
CA PHE A 68 -35.92 9.85 14.77
C PHE A 68 -36.54 9.94 13.36
N GLY A 69 -36.22 8.96 12.50
CA GLY A 69 -36.85 8.85 11.18
C GLY A 69 -38.36 8.65 11.25
N ASP A 70 -38.85 7.84 12.19
CA ASP A 70 -40.28 7.63 12.43
C ASP A 70 -40.99 8.94 12.85
N VAL A 71 -40.35 9.76 13.69
CA VAL A 71 -40.88 11.08 14.12
C VAL A 71 -41.09 12.00 12.93
N LEU A 72 -40.09 12.08 12.05
CA LEU A 72 -40.13 12.94 10.86
C LEU A 72 -41.06 12.41 9.76
N ALA A 73 -41.29 11.10 9.71
CA ALA A 73 -42.21 10.50 8.75
C ALA A 73 -43.68 10.75 9.11
N LYS A 74 -44.04 10.77 10.41
CA LYS A 74 -45.43 10.99 10.87
C LYS A 74 -45.97 12.37 10.52
N THR A 75 -45.10 13.37 10.44
CA THR A 75 -45.47 14.72 9.99
C THR A 75 -45.75 14.84 8.49
N HIS A 76 -45.67 13.74 7.72
CA HIS A 76 -46.14 13.71 6.33
C HIS A 76 -47.66 13.63 6.18
N GLU A 77 -48.41 13.26 7.23
CA GLU A 77 -49.83 12.92 7.11
C GLU A 77 -50.80 14.02 7.59
N ASN A 78 -50.37 14.94 8.47
CA ASN A 78 -51.21 16.02 9.01
C ASN A 78 -50.50 17.38 8.93
N GLU A 79 -51.00 18.33 8.12
CA GLU A 79 -50.40 19.67 7.93
C GLU A 79 -51.01 20.78 8.82
N SER A 80 -51.84 20.47 9.83
CA SER A 80 -52.73 21.47 10.44
C SER A 80 -52.49 21.90 11.90
N GLU A 81 -51.46 21.44 12.61
CA GLU A 81 -51.31 21.75 14.06
C GLU A 81 -49.98 22.40 14.45
N ARG A 82 -50.05 23.57 15.12
CA ARG A 82 -48.88 24.31 15.65
C ARG A 82 -48.11 23.52 16.72
N GLU A 83 -48.77 22.63 17.44
CA GLU A 83 -48.15 21.79 18.49
C GLU A 83 -47.24 20.70 17.88
N GLU A 84 -47.62 20.12 16.73
CA GLU A 84 -46.79 19.15 16.00
C GLU A 84 -45.48 19.79 15.51
N ALA A 85 -45.52 21.03 15.03
CA ALA A 85 -44.33 21.75 14.59
C ALA A 85 -43.31 22.04 15.70
N VAL A 86 -43.78 22.27 16.93
CA VAL A 86 -42.92 22.48 18.12
C VAL A 86 -42.24 21.17 18.53
N SER A 87 -43.00 20.06 18.54
CA SER A 87 -42.46 18.73 18.89
C SER A 87 -41.38 18.24 17.91
N VAL A 88 -41.51 18.55 16.62
CA VAL A 88 -40.50 18.23 15.60
C VAL A 88 -39.22 19.06 15.78
N ARG A 89 -39.35 20.35 16.09
CA ARG A 89 -38.17 21.20 16.36
C ARG A 89 -37.41 20.70 17.59
N GLU A 90 -38.12 20.36 18.68
CA GLU A 90 -37.50 19.79 19.87
C GLU A 90 -36.77 18.47 19.55
N ALA A 91 -37.40 17.56 18.80
CA ALA A 91 -36.77 16.31 18.38
C ALA A 91 -35.52 16.53 17.52
N ILE A 92 -35.57 17.47 16.56
CA ILE A 92 -34.41 17.82 15.72
C ILE A 92 -33.29 18.40 16.59
N ARG A 93 -33.60 19.30 17.53
CA ARG A 93 -32.61 19.92 18.41
C ARG A 93 -31.88 18.87 19.26
N PHE A 94 -32.61 18.00 19.97
CA PHE A 94 -32.00 16.93 20.77
C PHE A 94 -31.19 15.94 19.92
N TYR A 95 -31.66 15.61 18.72
CA TYR A 95 -30.93 14.74 17.81
C TYR A 95 -29.59 15.36 17.37
N LEU A 96 -29.59 16.65 17.02
CA LEU A 96 -28.40 17.37 16.60
C LEU A 96 -27.42 17.57 17.77
N GLU A 97 -27.93 17.88 18.96
CA GLU A 97 -27.12 18.15 20.14
C GLU A 97 -26.21 16.97 20.55
N ILE A 98 -26.64 15.72 20.29
CA ILE A 98 -25.80 14.52 20.50
C ILE A 98 -24.46 14.63 19.75
N LEU A 99 -24.43 15.28 18.58
CA LEU A 99 -23.21 15.48 17.80
C LEU A 99 -22.23 16.43 18.50
N PHE A 100 -22.73 17.42 19.24
CA PHE A 100 -21.91 18.43 19.92
C PHE A 100 -21.34 17.93 21.26
N MET A 101 -21.68 16.71 21.68
CA MET A 101 -21.18 16.15 22.93
C MET A 101 -19.69 15.80 22.88
N GLU A 102 -19.06 15.74 24.05
CA GLU A 102 -17.70 15.25 24.15
C GLU A 102 -17.65 13.74 23.83
N ASN A 103 -16.63 13.31 23.08
CA ASN A 103 -16.47 11.92 22.62
C ASN A 103 -17.57 11.40 21.66
N SER A 104 -18.39 12.28 21.08
CA SER A 104 -19.46 11.92 20.13
C SER A 104 -18.99 11.45 18.75
N LEU A 105 -17.73 11.72 18.36
CA LEU A 105 -17.18 11.46 17.02
C LEU A 105 -17.50 10.06 16.46
N PRO A 106 -17.41 8.95 17.24
CA PRO A 106 -17.71 7.61 16.73
C PRO A 106 -19.16 7.44 16.26
N LEU A 107 -20.10 8.26 16.75
CA LEU A 107 -21.50 8.22 16.36
C LEU A 107 -21.80 9.10 15.13
N HIS A 108 -20.93 10.06 14.80
CA HIS A 108 -21.19 11.06 13.76
C HIS A 108 -21.55 10.43 12.43
N ARG A 109 -20.80 9.41 11.98
CA ARG A 109 -21.09 8.74 10.70
C ARG A 109 -22.52 8.19 10.64
N THR A 110 -22.99 7.56 11.73
CA THR A 110 -24.34 7.01 11.82
C THR A 110 -25.38 8.13 11.86
N LEU A 111 -25.21 9.08 12.77
CA LEU A 111 -26.19 10.14 13.03
C LEU A 111 -26.31 11.12 11.85
N VAL A 112 -25.18 11.59 11.32
CA VAL A 112 -25.12 12.54 10.21
C VAL A 112 -25.62 11.90 8.91
N SER A 113 -25.44 10.58 8.72
CA SER A 113 -25.99 9.89 7.52
C SER A 113 -27.51 9.90 7.43
N ALA A 114 -28.21 9.94 8.58
CA ALA A 114 -29.66 10.00 8.62
C ALA A 114 -30.17 11.35 8.10
N LEU A 115 -29.45 12.44 8.42
CA LEU A 115 -29.78 13.80 7.98
C LEU A 115 -29.85 13.90 6.45
N ALA A 116 -29.10 13.08 5.70
CA ALA A 116 -29.15 13.09 4.22
C ALA A 116 -30.58 12.96 3.63
N LYS A 117 -31.47 12.28 4.35
CA LYS A 117 -32.83 11.97 3.90
C LYS A 117 -33.88 13.03 4.28
N ILE A 118 -33.47 14.09 4.99
CA ILE A 118 -34.38 14.98 5.75
C ILE A 118 -34.36 16.43 5.17
N ARG A 119 -34.22 16.57 3.84
CA ARG A 119 -34.07 17.88 3.18
C ARG A 119 -35.21 18.87 3.43
N LYS A 120 -36.43 18.37 3.70
CA LYS A 120 -37.63 19.21 3.89
C LYS A 120 -37.57 20.07 5.15
N PHE A 121 -36.81 19.67 6.16
CA PHE A 121 -36.67 20.39 7.43
C PHE A 121 -35.41 21.27 7.48
N HIS A 122 -34.86 21.65 6.31
CA HIS A 122 -33.63 22.43 6.20
C HIS A 122 -33.60 23.66 7.11
N SER A 123 -34.66 24.49 7.09
CA SER A 123 -34.72 25.73 7.88
C SER A 123 -34.69 25.47 9.38
N VAL A 124 -35.38 24.43 9.85
CA VAL A 124 -35.43 24.04 11.27
C VAL A 124 -34.10 23.44 11.71
N ILE A 125 -33.50 22.58 10.89
CA ILE A 125 -32.16 22.01 11.13
C ILE A 125 -31.14 23.15 11.19
N SER A 126 -31.21 24.12 10.27
CA SER A 126 -30.29 25.26 10.20
C SER A 126 -30.39 26.14 11.45
N SER A 127 -31.62 26.50 11.87
CA SER A 127 -31.83 27.27 13.11
C SER A 127 -31.30 26.54 14.34
N CYS A 128 -31.64 25.25 14.51
CA CYS A 128 -31.20 24.47 15.67
C CYS A 128 -29.68 24.28 15.66
N PHE A 129 -29.08 24.02 14.50
CA PHE A 129 -27.64 23.88 14.37
C PHE A 129 -26.90 25.16 14.75
N ARG A 130 -27.40 26.32 14.31
CA ARG A 130 -26.82 27.62 14.67
C ARG A 130 -26.91 27.89 16.17
N GLU A 131 -28.08 27.65 16.78
CA GLU A 131 -28.25 27.78 18.24
C GLU A 131 -27.28 26.88 19.01
N LEU A 132 -27.05 25.65 18.54
CA LEU A 132 -26.09 24.72 19.14
C LEU A 132 -24.64 25.17 18.93
N CYS A 133 -24.31 25.78 17.78
CA CYS A 133 -23.01 26.41 17.57
C CYS A 133 -22.76 27.55 18.55
N ASP A 134 -23.77 28.36 18.88
CA ASP A 134 -23.65 29.45 19.86
C ASP A 134 -23.54 28.91 21.30
N GLU A 135 -24.25 27.84 21.64
CA GLU A 135 -24.24 27.24 22.98
C GLU A 135 -22.94 26.47 23.27
N TYR A 136 -22.43 25.73 22.28
CA TYR A 136 -21.24 24.91 22.40
C TYR A 136 -19.97 25.58 21.86
N GLY A 137 -20.08 26.75 21.23
CA GLY A 137 -18.96 27.52 20.69
C GLY A 137 -18.69 28.78 21.52
N GLY A 138 -17.43 29.04 21.86
CA GLY A 138 -17.02 30.36 22.36
C GLY A 138 -17.03 30.61 23.87
N LEU A 139 -16.81 29.60 24.72
CA LEU A 139 -16.59 29.84 26.16
C LEU A 139 -15.11 30.13 26.48
N GLU A 140 -14.84 31.34 26.95
CA GLU A 140 -13.54 31.75 27.55
C GLU A 140 -13.26 31.00 28.87
N ASP A 141 -14.31 30.49 29.52
CA ASP A 141 -14.24 29.74 30.78
C ASP A 141 -14.07 28.23 30.55
N GLY A 142 -12.88 27.80 30.14
CA GLY A 142 -12.40 26.41 30.31
C GLY A 142 -13.32 25.27 29.80
N GLY A 143 -14.26 25.58 28.90
CA GLY A 143 -15.34 24.69 28.50
C GLY A 143 -14.92 23.58 27.52
N LYS A 144 -15.93 22.84 27.03
CA LYS A 144 -15.77 21.73 26.06
C LYS A 144 -15.18 22.27 24.74
N ARG A 145 -13.94 21.91 24.42
CA ARG A 145 -13.20 22.41 23.26
C ARG A 145 -13.55 21.65 21.97
N PHE A 146 -13.52 22.36 20.84
CA PHE A 146 -13.61 21.78 19.49
C PHE A 146 -14.91 21.02 19.21
N CYS A 147 -15.96 21.25 19.99
CA CYS A 147 -17.23 20.54 19.82
C CYS A 147 -17.90 20.94 18.50
N VAL A 148 -17.93 22.25 18.23
CA VAL A 148 -18.54 22.81 17.02
C VAL A 148 -17.72 22.45 15.78
N SER A 149 -16.40 22.64 15.83
CA SER A 149 -15.49 22.37 14.72
C SER A 149 -15.44 20.90 14.31
N ARG A 150 -15.52 19.98 15.27
CA ARG A 150 -15.62 18.54 15.01
C ARG A 150 -16.90 18.14 14.28
N VAL A 151 -18.04 18.72 14.67
CA VAL A 151 -19.33 18.48 14.01
C VAL A 151 -19.28 19.03 12.58
N ALA A 152 -18.81 20.27 12.41
CA ALA A 152 -18.67 20.91 11.11
C ALA A 152 -17.78 20.10 10.16
N LEU A 153 -16.62 19.64 10.63
CA LEU A 153 -15.72 18.78 9.86
C LEU A 153 -16.38 17.46 9.45
N SER A 154 -17.15 16.85 10.34
CA SER A 154 -17.85 15.59 10.07
C SER A 154 -18.94 15.75 9.02
N VAL A 155 -19.68 16.87 9.05
CA VAL A 155 -20.69 17.20 8.04
C VAL A 155 -20.03 17.48 6.68
N MET A 156 -18.97 18.30 6.65
CA MET A 156 -18.24 18.62 5.42
C MET A 156 -17.55 17.40 4.77
N GLY A 157 -17.12 16.43 5.58
CA GLY A 157 -16.48 15.19 5.12
C GLY A 157 -17.43 14.16 4.49
N MET A 158 -18.75 14.41 4.46
CA MET A 158 -19.74 13.48 3.93
C MET A 158 -20.30 13.95 2.57
N PRO A 159 -19.89 13.35 1.43
CA PRO A 159 -20.20 13.86 0.08
C PRO A 159 -21.69 13.97 -0.26
N LYS A 160 -22.55 13.18 0.41
CA LYS A 160 -24.00 13.08 0.12
C LYS A 160 -24.83 14.20 0.75
N LEU A 161 -24.20 15.13 1.49
CA LEU A 161 -24.86 16.12 2.33
C LEU A 161 -24.75 17.55 1.80
N GLY A 162 -24.74 17.72 0.47
CA GLY A 162 -24.55 19.02 -0.18
C GLY A 162 -25.42 20.17 0.34
N TYR A 163 -26.61 19.89 0.88
CA TYR A 163 -27.49 20.93 1.45
C TYR A 163 -27.14 21.32 2.92
N LEU A 164 -26.52 20.42 3.69
CA LEU A 164 -26.08 20.72 5.06
C LEU A 164 -24.79 21.54 5.05
N VAL A 165 -24.08 21.54 3.92
CA VAL A 165 -22.92 22.41 3.69
C VAL A 165 -23.34 23.88 3.79
N ASP A 166 -24.51 24.24 3.26
CA ASP A 166 -25.04 25.61 3.33
C ASP A 166 -25.26 26.04 4.80
N ILE A 167 -25.65 25.10 5.67
CA ILE A 167 -25.78 25.35 7.12
C ILE A 167 -24.41 25.60 7.76
N ILE A 168 -23.38 24.85 7.36
CA ILE A 168 -22.01 25.09 7.81
C ILE A 168 -21.49 26.43 7.30
N GLU A 169 -21.82 26.81 6.06
CA GLU A 169 -21.48 28.11 5.49
C GLU A 169 -22.06 29.26 6.33
N ASP A 170 -23.31 29.14 6.77
CA ASP A 170 -23.96 30.15 7.62
C ASP A 170 -23.36 30.21 9.04
N CYS A 171 -22.87 29.08 9.55
CA CYS A 171 -22.22 29.00 10.85
C CYS A 171 -20.69 29.16 10.80
N ALA A 172 -20.09 29.40 9.64
CA ALA A 172 -18.64 29.27 9.42
C ALA A 172 -17.80 30.12 10.39
N VAL A 173 -18.26 31.33 10.73
CA VAL A 173 -17.57 32.22 11.66
C VAL A 173 -17.63 31.69 13.10
N LEU A 174 -18.78 31.15 13.54
CA LEU A 174 -18.93 30.53 14.87
C LEU A 174 -18.04 29.30 15.02
N VAL A 175 -18.00 28.47 13.97
CA VAL A 175 -17.08 27.33 13.89
C VAL A 175 -15.63 27.81 13.99
N GLY A 176 -15.30 28.91 13.30
CA GLY A 176 -13.99 29.56 13.38
C GLY A 176 -13.62 30.01 14.79
N TYR A 177 -14.56 30.61 15.54
CA TYR A 177 -14.33 31.02 16.93
C TYR A 177 -14.04 29.85 17.87
N ASP A 178 -14.75 28.72 17.72
CA ASP A 178 -14.46 27.48 18.48
C ASP A 178 -13.03 26.98 18.20
N ILE A 179 -12.60 26.98 16.93
CA ILE A 179 -11.25 26.57 16.54
C ILE A 179 -10.20 27.49 17.18
N VAL A 180 -10.31 28.80 16.97
CA VAL A 180 -9.31 29.77 17.42
C VAL A 180 -9.22 29.79 18.95
N SER A 181 -10.35 29.81 19.64
CA SER A 181 -10.39 29.83 21.10
C SER A 181 -9.84 28.54 21.71
N GLY A 182 -10.22 27.38 21.16
CA GLY A 182 -9.73 26.09 21.61
C GLY A 182 -8.23 25.90 21.40
N LEU A 183 -7.70 26.31 20.23
CA LEU A 183 -6.27 26.25 19.94
C LEU A 183 -5.47 27.24 20.80
N ASN A 184 -5.97 28.48 20.98
CA ASN A 184 -5.32 29.47 21.82
C ASN A 184 -5.22 29.00 23.29
N GLY A 185 -6.28 28.39 23.82
CA GLY A 185 -6.25 27.79 25.16
C GLY A 185 -5.16 26.73 25.32
N ILE A 186 -4.94 25.91 24.29
CA ILE A 186 -3.88 24.87 24.31
C ILE A 186 -2.49 25.46 24.15
N ILE A 187 -2.33 26.51 23.34
CA ILE A 187 -1.06 27.25 23.25
C ILE A 187 -0.68 27.78 24.63
N LEU A 188 -1.59 28.48 25.31
CA LEU A 188 -1.37 29.01 26.66
C LEU A 188 -1.04 27.90 27.68
N GLU A 189 -1.71 26.75 27.61
CA GLU A 189 -1.38 25.58 28.43
C GLU A 189 0.04 25.07 28.17
N THR A 190 0.44 24.97 26.90
CA THR A 190 1.80 24.50 26.54
C THR A 190 2.89 25.50 26.91
N GLU A 191 2.63 26.80 26.83
CA GLU A 191 3.53 27.85 27.32
C GLU A 191 3.68 27.79 28.85
N ALA A 192 2.61 27.43 29.55
CA ALA A 192 2.64 27.09 30.98
C ALA A 192 3.27 25.71 31.28
N CYS A 193 4.00 25.13 30.32
CA CYS A 193 4.70 23.84 30.40
C CYS A 193 3.78 22.62 30.60
N ALA A 194 2.48 22.73 30.32
CA ALA A 194 1.60 21.57 30.29
C ALA A 194 1.92 20.67 29.08
N ARG A 195 1.62 19.38 29.22
CA ARG A 195 1.76 18.38 28.14
C ARG A 195 0.38 17.85 27.76
N PRO A 196 -0.27 18.42 26.73
CA PRO A 196 -1.58 17.95 26.31
C PRO A 196 -1.53 16.47 25.90
N PRO A 197 -2.57 15.68 26.21
CA PRO A 197 -2.60 14.27 25.85
C PRO A 197 -2.72 14.08 24.34
N PRO A 198 -2.36 12.90 23.79
CA PRO A 198 -2.45 12.61 22.35
C PRO A 198 -3.85 12.84 21.75
N THR A 199 -4.91 12.61 22.52
CA THR A 199 -6.29 12.86 22.10
C THR A 199 -6.56 14.34 21.84
N VAL A 200 -6.00 15.23 22.66
CA VAL A 200 -6.10 16.68 22.45
C VAL A 200 -5.31 17.11 21.22
N MET A 201 -4.14 16.50 20.97
CA MET A 201 -3.35 16.74 19.75
C MET A 201 -4.09 16.29 18.48
N GLU A 202 -4.81 15.15 18.51
CA GLU A 202 -5.70 14.74 17.43
C GLU A 202 -6.79 15.79 17.20
N GLN A 203 -7.42 16.30 18.25
CA GLN A 203 -8.44 17.35 18.15
C GLN A 203 -7.89 18.66 17.60
N CYS A 204 -6.68 19.09 17.98
CA CYS A 204 -6.02 20.25 17.39
C CYS A 204 -5.81 20.09 15.89
N GLN A 205 -5.34 18.91 15.46
CA GLN A 205 -5.12 18.61 14.05
C GLN A 205 -6.44 18.58 13.27
N GLU A 206 -7.51 18.01 13.82
CA GLU A 206 -8.86 18.04 13.24
C GLU A 206 -9.39 19.49 13.14
N ALA A 207 -9.23 20.30 14.19
CA ALA A 207 -9.66 21.70 14.21
C ALA A 207 -8.93 22.55 13.16
N LEU A 208 -7.61 22.41 13.04
CA LEU A 208 -6.81 23.04 11.98
C LEU A 208 -7.24 22.58 10.58
N SER A 209 -7.53 21.29 10.41
CA SER A 209 -8.05 20.76 9.15
C SER A 209 -9.43 21.34 8.82
N CYS A 210 -10.30 21.50 9.82
CA CYS A 210 -11.59 22.18 9.68
C CYS A 210 -11.39 23.64 9.25
N SER A 211 -10.45 24.36 9.87
CA SER A 211 -10.10 25.74 9.51
C SER A 211 -9.68 25.84 8.04
N TYR A 212 -8.84 24.92 7.57
CA TYR A 212 -8.46 24.84 6.16
C TYR A 212 -9.68 24.69 5.24
N TYR A 213 -10.59 23.74 5.54
CA TYR A 213 -11.78 23.52 4.72
C TYR A 213 -12.72 24.73 4.72
N LEU A 214 -12.88 25.42 5.86
CA LEU A 214 -13.70 26.63 5.95
C LEU A 214 -13.16 27.74 5.05
N PHE A 215 -11.85 28.01 5.11
CA PHE A 215 -11.23 29.06 4.30
C PHE A 215 -11.23 28.74 2.80
N GLN A 216 -11.00 27.47 2.44
CA GLN A 216 -11.01 27.05 1.04
C GLN A 216 -12.43 27.08 0.44
N ARG A 217 -13.44 26.67 1.20
CA ARG A 217 -14.82 26.49 0.69
C ARG A 217 -15.67 27.75 0.81
N PHE A 218 -15.48 28.54 1.87
CA PHE A 218 -16.31 29.71 2.18
C PHE A 218 -15.49 31.00 2.36
N PRO A 219 -14.55 31.34 1.45
CA PRO A 219 -13.65 32.48 1.64
C PRO A 219 -14.38 33.82 1.78
N LEU A 220 -15.55 33.98 1.15
CA LEU A 220 -16.35 35.21 1.20
C LEU A 220 -16.85 35.55 2.62
N LYS A 221 -17.12 34.54 3.46
CA LYS A 221 -17.56 34.76 4.85
C LYS A 221 -16.46 35.40 5.71
N PHE A 222 -15.20 35.25 5.32
CA PHE A 222 -14.04 35.73 6.07
C PHE A 222 -13.41 37.00 5.46
N LYS A 223 -13.66 37.31 4.17
CA LYS A 223 -13.12 38.52 3.52
C LYS A 223 -13.54 39.84 4.16
N GLY A 224 -14.76 39.94 4.70
CA GLY A 224 -15.23 41.13 5.40
C GLY A 224 -14.53 41.39 6.75
N LEU A 225 -13.90 40.36 7.32
CA LEU A 225 -13.20 40.40 8.61
C LEU A 225 -11.71 40.77 8.47
N VAL A 226 -11.31 41.35 7.33
CA VAL A 226 -9.94 41.81 7.04
C VAL A 226 -9.82 43.34 7.21
N GLY A 227 -10.94 44.05 7.42
CA GLY A 227 -11.02 45.50 7.60
C GLY A 227 -11.37 45.92 9.03
N GLU A 228 -12.49 46.64 9.23
CA GLU A 228 -12.89 47.23 10.53
C GLU A 228 -13.09 46.19 11.66
N ASP A 229 -13.33 44.90 11.33
CA ASP A 229 -13.46 43.76 12.26
C ASP A 229 -12.24 42.79 12.25
N ALA A 230 -11.03 43.28 11.90
CA ALA A 230 -9.78 42.49 11.73
C ALA A 230 -9.39 41.53 12.87
N SER A 231 -9.97 41.72 14.06
CA SER A 231 -9.63 40.97 15.27
C SER A 231 -9.75 39.44 15.15
N PHE A 232 -10.69 38.91 14.35
CA PHE A 232 -10.84 37.44 14.21
C PHE A 232 -9.72 36.84 13.36
N MET A 233 -9.50 37.37 12.15
CA MET A 233 -8.46 36.86 11.25
C MET A 233 -7.07 37.08 11.84
N GLU A 234 -6.86 38.17 12.57
CA GLU A 234 -5.63 38.40 13.35
C GLU A 234 -5.35 37.27 14.35
N ARG A 235 -6.36 36.85 15.12
CA ARG A 235 -6.21 35.71 16.05
C ARG A 235 -5.96 34.40 15.30
N VAL A 236 -6.59 34.18 14.13
CA VAL A 236 -6.34 33.00 13.30
C VAL A 236 -4.85 32.92 12.92
N PHE A 237 -4.29 33.99 12.36
CA PHE A 237 -2.88 34.03 11.98
C PHE A 237 -1.97 33.87 13.20
N ALA A 238 -2.25 34.56 14.31
CA ALA A 238 -1.49 34.44 15.56
C ALA A 238 -1.43 33.01 16.07
N VAL A 239 -2.58 32.30 16.14
CA VAL A 239 -2.64 30.90 16.57
C VAL A 239 -1.87 29.98 15.63
N GLN A 240 -2.05 30.11 14.32
CA GLN A 240 -1.39 29.23 13.34
C GLN A 240 0.14 29.41 13.35
N VAL A 241 0.62 30.65 13.39
CA VAL A 241 2.05 30.97 13.49
C VAL A 241 2.62 30.48 14.81
N SER A 242 1.91 30.66 15.92
CA SER A 242 2.33 30.17 17.25
C SER A 242 2.45 28.65 17.29
N ILE A 243 1.51 27.92 16.68
CA ILE A 243 1.61 26.46 16.55
C ILE A 243 2.84 26.08 15.72
N LEU A 244 3.08 26.73 14.59
CA LEU A 244 4.24 26.42 13.74
C LEU A 244 5.58 26.76 14.41
N LYS A 245 5.62 27.71 15.34
CA LYS A 245 6.83 28.02 16.14
C LYS A 245 6.99 27.15 17.38
N SER A 246 5.90 26.56 17.86
CA SER A 246 5.91 25.74 19.07
C SER A 246 6.74 24.47 18.86
N VAL A 247 7.26 23.95 19.97
CA VAL A 247 7.89 22.61 20.03
C VAL A 247 6.97 21.57 20.68
N ALA A 248 5.82 22.00 21.20
CA ALA A 248 4.91 21.16 21.99
C ALA A 248 3.87 20.41 21.15
N PHE A 249 3.60 20.88 19.93
CA PHE A 249 2.58 20.30 19.07
C PHE A 249 3.11 19.11 18.26
N SER A 250 2.19 18.25 17.83
CA SER A 250 2.54 17.11 16.98
C SER A 250 2.87 17.59 15.56
N ARG A 251 3.67 16.79 14.84
CA ARG A 251 3.93 17.00 13.41
C ARG A 251 2.63 17.16 12.60
N ASP A 252 1.62 16.35 12.89
CA ASP A 252 0.37 16.40 12.15
C ASP A 252 -0.38 17.72 12.37
N CYS A 253 -0.21 18.35 13.55
CA CYS A 253 -0.62 19.72 13.78
C CYS A 253 0.19 20.72 12.94
N TYR A 254 1.52 20.58 12.84
CA TYR A 254 2.33 21.47 11.99
C TYR A 254 1.92 21.39 10.52
N VAL A 255 1.66 20.19 10.00
CA VAL A 255 1.18 20.00 8.62
C VAL A 255 -0.19 20.67 8.44
N ALA A 256 -1.15 20.41 9.34
CA ALA A 256 -2.47 21.01 9.25
C ALA A 256 -2.43 22.55 9.41
N ALA A 257 -1.57 23.07 10.29
CA ALA A 257 -1.35 24.49 10.48
C ALA A 257 -0.74 25.14 9.24
N GLY A 258 0.27 24.53 8.61
CA GLY A 258 0.88 25.04 7.39
C GLY A 258 -0.10 25.12 6.21
N VAL A 259 -0.93 24.07 6.03
CA VAL A 259 -1.99 24.05 5.01
C VAL A 259 -3.07 25.09 5.31
N SER A 260 -3.52 25.18 6.57
CA SER A 260 -4.53 26.15 7.01
C SER A 260 -4.05 27.60 6.89
N LEU A 261 -2.78 27.87 7.20
CA LEU A 261 -2.15 29.20 7.05
C LEU A 261 -2.16 29.65 5.59
N CYS A 262 -1.81 28.76 4.65
CA CYS A 262 -1.86 29.06 3.22
C CYS A 262 -3.29 29.33 2.72
N ALA A 263 -4.30 28.66 3.29
CA ALA A 263 -5.70 28.95 2.97
C ALA A 263 -6.19 30.27 3.59
N ALA A 264 -5.76 30.61 4.81
CA ALA A 264 -6.03 31.91 5.42
C ALA A 264 -5.43 33.07 4.61
N LEU A 265 -4.20 32.91 4.10
CA LEU A 265 -3.57 33.90 3.20
C LEU A 265 -4.40 34.10 1.91
N GLN A 266 -4.96 33.02 1.34
CA GLN A 266 -5.84 33.09 0.16
C GLN A 266 -7.18 33.80 0.41
N VAL A 267 -7.63 33.89 1.67
CA VAL A 267 -8.81 34.71 2.01
C VAL A 267 -8.45 36.20 1.91
N CYS A 268 -7.28 36.60 2.40
CA CYS A 268 -6.84 37.99 2.48
C CYS A 268 -6.29 38.54 1.15
N LEU A 269 -5.63 37.69 0.36
CA LEU A 269 -4.86 38.09 -0.82
C LEU A 269 -5.49 37.58 -2.11
N LYS A 270 -5.38 38.36 -3.19
CA LYS A 270 -5.63 37.86 -4.54
C LYS A 270 -4.50 36.93 -4.99
N GLU A 271 -4.74 36.11 -6.03
CA GLU A 271 -3.75 35.15 -6.53
C GLU A 271 -2.37 35.77 -6.86
N GLU A 272 -2.35 36.92 -7.53
CA GLU A 272 -1.10 37.65 -7.85
C GLU A 272 -0.38 38.15 -6.59
N GLU A 273 -1.14 38.68 -5.62
CA GLU A 273 -0.61 39.21 -4.35
C GLU A 273 -0.08 38.08 -3.46
N LEU A 274 -0.77 36.95 -3.45
CA LEU A 274 -0.33 35.73 -2.78
C LEU A 274 0.98 35.21 -3.37
N GLY A 275 1.07 35.18 -4.71
CA GLY A 275 2.30 34.81 -5.40
C GLY A 275 3.49 35.69 -4.98
N LEU A 276 3.29 37.02 -4.96
CA LEU A 276 4.31 37.96 -4.49
C LEU A 276 4.63 37.79 -3.00
N PHE A 277 3.64 37.52 -2.16
CA PHE A 277 3.85 37.23 -0.73
C PHE A 277 4.69 35.98 -0.51
N ILE A 278 4.42 34.90 -1.24
CA ILE A 278 5.21 33.67 -1.14
C ILE A 278 6.63 33.92 -1.65
N ALA A 279 6.79 34.53 -2.82
CA ALA A 279 8.10 34.83 -3.40
C ALA A 279 8.97 35.72 -2.48
N GLN A 280 8.43 36.82 -1.97
CA GLN A 280 9.19 37.82 -1.21
C GLN A 280 9.17 37.56 0.29
N GLY A 281 8.02 37.24 0.87
CA GLY A 281 7.85 37.06 2.31
C GLY A 281 8.29 35.68 2.81
N ILE A 282 8.12 34.62 2.01
CA ILE A 282 8.46 33.25 2.39
C ILE A 282 9.83 32.84 1.84
N PHE A 283 10.16 33.17 0.59
CA PHE A 283 11.43 32.83 -0.05
C PHE A 283 12.44 33.99 -0.13
N CYS A 284 12.13 35.16 0.43
CA CYS A 284 13.04 36.31 0.51
C CYS A 284 13.57 36.81 -0.85
N TRP A 285 12.79 36.69 -1.93
CA TRP A 285 13.19 37.20 -3.24
C TRP A 285 13.19 38.75 -3.27
N SER A 286 14.21 39.34 -3.90
CA SER A 286 14.35 40.80 -4.03
C SER A 286 13.41 41.38 -5.09
N SER A 287 12.55 42.35 -4.75
CA SER A 287 11.62 43.00 -5.70
C SER A 287 11.67 44.53 -5.70
N VAL A 288 11.21 45.12 -6.81
CA VAL A 288 11.01 46.57 -7.01
C VAL A 288 9.59 47.01 -6.59
N VAL A 289 8.67 46.08 -6.37
CA VAL A 289 7.26 46.36 -6.02
C VAL A 289 7.12 46.66 -4.53
N SER A 290 6.18 47.56 -4.17
CA SER A 290 5.82 47.90 -2.79
C SER A 290 5.26 46.67 -2.04
N PHE A 291 6.14 45.90 -1.41
CA PHE A 291 5.80 44.72 -0.60
C PHE A 291 4.97 45.09 0.64
N THR A 292 5.15 46.30 1.16
CA THR A 292 4.46 46.84 2.34
C THR A 292 2.94 46.91 2.17
N ASP A 293 2.46 47.15 0.95
CA ASP A 293 1.02 47.23 0.65
C ASP A 293 0.34 45.85 0.61
N ILE A 294 1.11 44.78 0.40
CA ILE A 294 0.61 43.40 0.43
C ILE A 294 0.57 42.91 1.87
N VAL A 295 1.65 43.14 2.62
CA VAL A 295 1.74 42.73 4.03
C VAL A 295 0.68 43.44 4.89
N SER A 296 0.36 44.71 4.61
CA SER A 296 -0.66 45.46 5.35
C SER A 296 -2.09 44.93 5.18
N LYS A 297 -2.36 44.11 4.15
CA LYS A 297 -3.65 43.44 3.96
C LYS A 297 -3.81 42.18 4.81
N ILE A 298 -2.73 41.71 5.43
CA ILE A 298 -2.75 40.55 6.31
C ILE A 298 -2.92 41.07 7.73
N PRO A 299 -4.08 40.81 8.38
CA PRO A 299 -4.28 41.22 9.76
C PRO A 299 -3.40 40.35 10.65
N PHE A 300 -2.28 40.90 11.12
CA PHE A 300 -1.35 40.24 12.02
C PHE A 300 -0.64 41.27 12.90
N ALA A 301 -0.64 41.08 14.21
CA ALA A 301 0.10 41.93 15.13
C ALA A 301 1.61 41.63 15.05
N GLY A 302 2.32 42.45 14.27
CA GLY A 302 3.77 42.36 14.10
C GLY A 302 4.20 42.06 12.66
N ASP A 303 5.42 41.58 12.48
CA ASP A 303 5.94 41.21 11.16
C ASP A 303 5.80 39.71 10.91
N ILE A 304 4.74 39.33 10.19
CA ILE A 304 4.47 37.94 9.82
C ILE A 304 5.62 37.32 9.00
N CYS A 305 6.33 38.10 8.20
CA CYS A 305 7.42 37.58 7.38
C CYS A 305 8.62 37.20 8.25
N SER A 306 8.98 38.07 9.21
CA SER A 306 10.02 37.77 10.20
C SER A 306 9.69 36.52 11.03
N GLU A 307 8.41 36.36 11.42
CA GLU A 307 7.95 35.18 12.14
C GLU A 307 8.08 33.89 11.33
N ILE A 308 7.69 33.92 10.04
CA ILE A 308 7.82 32.78 9.11
C ILE A 308 9.29 32.44 8.84
N CYS A 309 10.16 33.44 8.69
CA CYS A 309 11.61 33.25 8.53
C CYS A 309 12.25 32.60 9.77
N GLY A 310 11.65 32.75 10.94
CA GLY A 310 12.09 32.14 12.20
C GLY A 310 11.67 30.68 12.40
N PHE A 311 11.00 30.04 11.44
CA PHE A 311 10.52 28.66 11.57
C PHE A 311 11.65 27.63 11.64
N SER A 312 11.46 26.59 12.46
CA SER A 312 12.34 25.40 12.48
C SER A 312 12.32 24.68 11.13
N SER A 313 13.32 23.86 10.81
CA SER A 313 13.36 23.08 9.56
C SER A 313 12.13 22.21 9.36
N LEU A 314 11.56 21.64 10.42
CA LEU A 314 10.33 20.84 10.35
C LEU A 314 9.10 21.70 10.05
N SER A 315 8.97 22.85 10.72
CA SER A 315 7.86 23.78 10.50
C SER A 315 7.92 24.40 9.11
N ARG A 316 9.14 24.73 8.65
CA ARG A 316 9.42 25.21 7.30
C ARG A 316 9.03 24.18 6.24
N LEU A 317 9.39 22.92 6.45
CA LEU A 317 8.96 21.82 5.59
C LEU A 317 7.43 21.64 5.56
N CYS A 318 6.77 21.77 6.72
CA CYS A 318 5.31 21.71 6.82
C CYS A 318 4.62 22.89 6.13
N LEU A 319 5.21 24.08 6.18
CA LEU A 319 4.76 25.25 5.44
C LEU A 319 4.87 25.03 3.92
N ILE A 320 6.01 24.54 3.42
CA ILE A 320 6.20 24.20 2.01
C ILE A 320 5.18 23.16 1.55
N ARG A 321 4.94 22.13 2.37
CA ARG A 321 3.87 21.15 2.11
C ARG A 321 2.50 21.82 2.06
N GLY A 322 2.24 22.79 2.95
CA GLY A 322 1.06 23.63 2.96
C GLY A 322 0.86 24.37 1.64
N ILE A 323 1.91 25.04 1.15
CA ILE A 323 1.92 25.76 -0.12
C ILE A 323 1.58 24.81 -1.27
N LEU A 324 2.27 23.66 -1.37
CA LEU A 324 2.04 22.65 -2.41
C LEU A 324 0.64 22.00 -2.39
N THR A 325 -0.07 22.08 -1.25
CA THR A 325 -1.39 21.47 -1.06
C THR A 325 -2.53 22.47 -1.27
N ALA A 326 -2.39 23.68 -0.73
CA ALA A 326 -3.47 24.66 -0.65
C ALA A 326 -3.44 25.71 -1.76
N VAL A 327 -2.26 26.08 -2.27
CA VAL A 327 -2.12 27.16 -3.26
C VAL A 327 -2.41 26.63 -4.66
N SER A 328 -3.13 27.41 -5.46
CA SER A 328 -3.48 27.02 -6.82
C SER A 328 -2.22 26.87 -7.68
N ARG A 329 -2.23 25.88 -8.58
CA ARG A 329 -1.09 25.62 -9.47
C ARG A 329 -0.75 26.83 -10.34
N GLY A 330 -1.76 27.60 -10.76
CA GLY A 330 -1.55 28.83 -11.52
C GLY A 330 -0.63 29.82 -10.81
N VAL A 331 -0.77 29.98 -9.50
CA VAL A 331 0.12 30.83 -8.68
C VAL A 331 1.51 30.21 -8.52
N LEU A 332 1.61 28.88 -8.38
CA LEU A 332 2.91 28.21 -8.20
C LEU A 332 3.81 28.30 -9.45
N VAL A 333 3.19 28.31 -10.64
CA VAL A 333 3.86 28.34 -11.95
C VAL A 333 3.90 29.75 -12.55
N SER A 334 3.23 30.74 -11.92
CA SER A 334 3.24 32.11 -12.42
C SER A 334 4.66 32.67 -12.51
N SER A 335 4.99 33.25 -13.66
CA SER A 335 6.31 33.81 -13.93
C SER A 335 6.45 35.19 -13.28
N PHE A 336 7.44 35.33 -12.40
CA PHE A 336 7.80 36.59 -11.77
C PHE A 336 8.89 37.30 -12.58
N ALA A 337 8.53 37.73 -13.80
CA ALA A 337 9.42 38.50 -14.68
C ALA A 337 9.55 39.96 -14.19
N ARG A 338 10.67 40.28 -13.51
CA ARG A 338 11.22 41.61 -13.12
C ARG A 338 11.69 41.69 -11.66
N LEU A 339 12.53 40.75 -11.24
CA LEU A 339 13.22 40.79 -9.94
C LEU A 339 14.76 40.97 -10.10
N SER A 340 15.26 41.05 -11.33
CA SER A 340 16.67 41.28 -11.69
C SER A 340 16.76 42.16 -12.94
N ASN A 341 17.70 43.11 -12.98
CA ASN A 341 17.99 43.99 -14.14
C ASN A 341 18.66 43.27 -15.33
N SER A 342 18.53 41.93 -15.42
CA SER A 342 19.01 41.13 -16.54
C SER A 342 17.82 40.58 -17.33
N ASN A 343 17.83 40.78 -18.65
CA ASN A 343 16.77 40.43 -19.60
C ASN A 343 16.50 38.90 -19.77
N CYS A 344 16.69 38.02 -18.77
CA CYS A 344 16.62 36.56 -19.03
C CYS A 344 16.04 35.61 -17.97
N ASP A 345 15.79 35.96 -16.70
CA ASP A 345 15.43 34.92 -15.72
C ASP A 345 13.97 35.03 -15.28
N GLN A 346 13.08 34.38 -16.02
CA GLN A 346 11.74 34.06 -15.52
C GLN A 346 11.90 33.11 -14.33
N ARG A 347 11.34 33.46 -13.16
CA ARG A 347 11.36 32.61 -11.98
C ARG A 347 9.94 32.23 -11.55
N THR A 348 9.77 31.04 -11.02
CA THR A 348 8.50 30.53 -10.49
C THR A 348 8.68 30.00 -9.07
N ILE A 349 7.63 30.05 -8.27
CA ILE A 349 7.68 29.56 -6.89
C ILE A 349 7.98 28.06 -6.85
N LEU A 350 7.39 27.29 -7.77
CA LEU A 350 7.56 25.83 -7.79
C LEU A 350 9.00 25.41 -8.11
N TYR A 351 9.57 25.95 -9.18
CA TYR A 351 10.85 25.50 -9.72
C TYR A 351 12.06 26.21 -9.09
N ASP A 352 11.94 27.51 -8.78
CA ASP A 352 13.05 28.33 -8.29
C ASP A 352 12.99 28.61 -6.78
N GLY A 353 11.84 28.37 -6.13
CA GLY A 353 11.66 28.55 -4.69
C GLY A 353 11.62 27.22 -3.94
N ILE A 354 10.56 26.43 -4.16
CA ILE A 354 10.26 25.20 -3.43
C ILE A 354 11.27 24.10 -3.74
N LEU A 355 11.51 23.79 -5.02
CA LEU A 355 12.36 22.67 -5.41
C LEU A 355 13.81 22.80 -4.89
N PRO A 356 14.51 23.95 -5.00
CA PRO A 356 15.86 24.10 -4.48
C PRO A 356 15.94 23.96 -2.96
N GLU A 357 15.00 24.55 -2.22
CA GLU A 357 14.96 24.46 -0.75
C GLU A 357 14.67 23.02 -0.28
N LEU A 358 13.78 22.30 -0.95
CA LEU A 358 13.55 20.88 -0.66
C LEU A 358 14.78 20.02 -0.95
N CYS A 359 15.53 20.32 -2.02
CA CYS A 359 16.79 19.65 -2.28
C CYS A 359 17.81 19.93 -1.15
N ASP A 360 17.92 21.16 -0.64
CA ASP A 360 18.81 21.50 0.48
C ASP A 360 18.45 20.70 1.74
N LEU A 361 17.15 20.57 2.04
CA LEU A 361 16.63 19.80 3.18
C LEU A 361 16.87 18.29 3.04
N CYS A 362 16.79 17.75 1.82
CA CYS A 362 17.05 16.33 1.55
C CYS A 362 18.55 15.99 1.52
N GLU A 363 19.41 16.93 1.15
CA GLU A 363 20.86 16.74 1.10
C GLU A 363 21.50 16.78 2.49
N ASN A 364 20.93 17.58 3.41
CA ASN A 364 21.46 17.75 4.76
C ASN A 364 20.37 17.46 5.83
N PRO A 365 19.87 16.22 5.93
CA PRO A 365 18.83 15.90 6.90
C PRO A 365 19.38 15.93 8.33
N ILE A 366 18.65 16.58 9.24
CA ILE A 366 18.98 16.62 10.68
C ILE A 366 18.89 15.22 11.31
N ASP A 367 17.86 14.47 10.95
CA ASP A 367 17.63 13.10 11.41
C ASP A 367 16.88 12.26 10.36
N SER A 368 16.79 10.95 10.58
CA SER A 368 16.12 10.02 9.66
C SER A 368 14.62 10.28 9.49
N HIS A 369 13.96 10.84 10.51
CA HIS A 369 12.53 11.12 10.47
C HIS A 369 12.26 12.37 9.61
N LEU A 370 13.04 13.44 9.78
CA LEU A 370 12.98 14.62 8.93
C LEU A 370 13.33 14.28 7.48
N ASN A 371 14.34 13.43 7.25
CA ASN A 371 14.68 12.95 5.91
C ASN A 371 13.48 12.31 5.20
N PHE A 372 12.79 11.38 5.87
CA PHE A 372 11.59 10.74 5.31
C PHE A 372 10.49 11.75 4.94
N HIS A 373 10.26 12.76 5.79
CA HIS A 373 9.26 13.79 5.49
C HIS A 373 9.71 14.72 4.37
N ALA A 374 10.99 15.09 4.32
CA ALA A 374 11.55 15.90 3.25
C ALA A 374 11.36 15.20 1.90
N LEU A 375 11.65 13.90 1.82
CA LEU A 375 11.41 13.07 0.64
C LEU A 375 9.91 12.96 0.30
N THR A 376 9.03 12.90 1.30
CA THR A 376 7.57 12.89 1.08
C THR A 376 7.08 14.21 0.47
N VAL A 377 7.57 15.36 0.96
CA VAL A 377 7.21 16.67 0.39
C VAL A 377 7.85 16.86 -0.98
N MET A 378 9.07 16.36 -1.19
CA MET A 378 9.73 16.33 -2.49
C MET A 378 8.93 15.51 -3.51
N GLN A 379 8.36 14.37 -3.12
CA GLN A 379 7.46 13.58 -3.95
C GLN A 379 6.21 14.39 -4.36
N ILE A 380 5.60 15.14 -3.44
CA ILE A 380 4.46 16.03 -3.74
C ILE A 380 4.90 17.15 -4.70
N CYS A 381 6.08 17.72 -4.50
CA CYS A 381 6.65 18.74 -5.39
C CYS A 381 6.81 18.20 -6.82
N LEU A 382 7.47 17.04 -6.98
CA LEU A 382 7.64 16.40 -8.29
C LEU A 382 6.28 16.04 -8.93
N GLN A 383 5.28 15.63 -8.14
CA GLN A 383 3.93 15.39 -8.64
C GLN A 383 3.29 16.69 -9.19
N GLN A 384 3.46 17.83 -8.51
CA GLN A 384 2.98 19.12 -9.03
C GLN A 384 3.70 19.50 -10.32
N ILE A 385 5.04 19.34 -10.37
CA ILE A 385 5.86 19.60 -11.56
C ILE A 385 5.39 18.76 -12.76
N LYS A 386 5.20 17.45 -12.57
CA LYS A 386 4.69 16.57 -13.63
C LYS A 386 3.32 17.03 -14.15
N THR A 387 2.47 17.54 -13.27
CA THR A 387 1.11 17.94 -13.65
C THR A 387 1.07 19.34 -14.27
N SER A 388 2.02 20.22 -13.97
CA SER A 388 2.18 21.51 -14.65
C SER A 388 2.77 21.36 -16.06
N THR A 389 3.72 20.44 -16.25
CA THR A 389 4.31 20.16 -17.57
C THR A 389 3.31 19.69 -18.62
N LEU A 390 2.16 19.17 -18.19
CA LEU A 390 1.12 18.66 -19.10
C LEU A 390 0.15 19.75 -19.59
N ASN A 391 0.05 20.90 -18.90
CA ASN A 391 -1.07 21.83 -19.10
C ASN A 391 -0.70 23.31 -19.29
N ASP A 392 0.39 23.83 -18.69
CA ASP A 392 0.50 25.29 -18.44
C ASP A 392 1.92 25.91 -18.59
N LEU A 393 2.87 25.28 -19.31
CA LEU A 393 4.19 25.88 -19.48
C LEU A 393 4.24 26.86 -20.66
N ALA A 394 4.85 28.04 -20.43
CA ALA A 394 5.31 28.89 -21.52
C ALA A 394 6.38 28.14 -22.33
N GLU A 395 6.34 28.26 -23.66
CA GLU A 395 7.11 27.43 -24.61
C GLU A 395 8.65 27.42 -24.38
N ASP A 396 9.20 28.35 -23.59
CA ASP A 396 10.65 28.56 -23.41
C ASP A 396 11.21 28.25 -21.99
N TYR A 397 10.41 27.77 -21.03
CA TYR A 397 10.90 27.48 -19.66
C TYR A 397 11.10 25.99 -19.41
N ASP A 398 12.35 25.55 -19.17
CA ASP A 398 12.68 24.19 -18.76
C ASP A 398 12.49 24.01 -17.24
N PRO A 399 11.46 23.26 -16.79
CA PRO A 399 11.15 23.07 -15.38
C PRO A 399 12.13 22.15 -14.65
N MET A 400 12.92 21.37 -15.38
CA MET A 400 13.84 20.39 -14.80
C MET A 400 15.11 20.27 -15.65
N PRO A 401 15.99 21.29 -15.62
CA PRO A 401 17.28 21.26 -16.31
C PRO A 401 18.14 20.06 -15.89
N GLU A 402 19.08 19.63 -16.73
CA GLU A 402 19.93 18.45 -16.47
C GLU A 402 20.65 18.55 -15.11
N SER A 403 21.05 19.76 -14.69
CA SER A 403 21.67 20.00 -13.38
C SER A 403 20.73 19.72 -12.20
N GLN A 404 19.48 20.17 -12.27
CA GLN A 404 18.47 19.91 -11.23
C GLN A 404 18.04 18.45 -11.25
N ALA A 405 17.82 17.87 -12.43
CA ALA A 405 17.50 16.45 -12.56
C ALA A 405 18.61 15.58 -11.94
N ALA A 406 19.88 15.90 -12.21
CA ALA A 406 21.02 15.20 -11.62
C ALA A 406 21.09 15.37 -10.10
N ARG A 407 20.73 16.54 -9.58
CA ARG A 407 20.65 16.82 -8.14
C ARG A 407 19.58 15.94 -7.46
N VAL A 408 18.37 15.90 -8.02
CA VAL A 408 17.27 15.04 -7.52
C VAL A 408 17.66 13.57 -7.63
N LEU A 409 18.27 13.16 -8.74
CA LEU A 409 18.73 11.79 -8.93
C LEU A 409 19.80 11.39 -7.91
N ARG A 410 20.71 12.29 -7.54
CA ARG A 410 21.70 12.07 -6.47
C ARG A 410 21.02 11.89 -5.11
N ILE A 411 19.99 12.67 -4.80
CA ILE A 411 19.19 12.50 -3.58
C ILE A 411 18.53 11.12 -3.56
N ILE A 412 17.97 10.67 -4.70
CA ILE A 412 17.38 9.33 -4.84
C ILE A 412 18.45 8.25 -4.57
N TRP A 413 19.62 8.35 -5.21
CA TRP A 413 20.71 7.37 -5.04
C TRP A 413 21.19 7.25 -3.59
N ASN A 414 21.31 8.36 -2.88
CA ASN A 414 21.73 8.37 -1.48
C ASN A 414 20.73 7.65 -0.54
N ASN A 415 19.48 7.47 -0.98
CA ASN A 415 18.40 6.90 -0.17
C ASN A 415 17.84 5.57 -0.71
N LEU A 416 18.44 4.98 -1.76
CA LEU A 416 17.96 3.72 -2.37
C LEU A 416 18.05 2.51 -1.43
N GLU A 417 19.03 2.50 -0.52
CA GLU A 417 19.26 1.42 0.44
C GLU A 417 19.05 1.87 1.89
N ASP A 418 18.17 2.86 2.09
CA ASP A 418 17.80 3.34 3.43
C ASP A 418 17.26 2.18 4.30
N PRO A 419 17.68 2.08 5.57
CA PRO A 419 17.24 0.99 6.46
C PRO A 419 15.72 0.98 6.69
N LEU A 420 15.04 2.12 6.53
CA LEU A 420 13.60 2.23 6.63
C LEU A 420 12.97 1.96 5.27
N SER A 421 12.33 0.79 5.15
CA SER A 421 11.57 0.41 3.94
C SER A 421 10.53 1.43 3.47
N GLN A 422 10.02 2.30 4.37
CA GLN A 422 9.11 3.38 4.00
C GLN A 422 9.82 4.48 3.20
N THR A 423 11.05 4.84 3.57
CA THR A 423 11.90 5.80 2.85
C THR A 423 12.20 5.28 1.45
N VAL A 424 12.64 4.02 1.33
CA VAL A 424 12.92 3.38 0.03
C VAL A 424 11.69 3.41 -0.88
N LYS A 425 10.49 3.18 -0.34
CA LYS A 425 9.24 3.30 -1.12
C LYS A 425 8.99 4.71 -1.64
N GLN A 426 9.25 5.74 -0.83
CA GLN A 426 9.11 7.14 -1.28
C GLN A 426 10.13 7.47 -2.37
N VAL A 427 11.36 7.00 -2.22
CA VAL A 427 12.43 7.17 -3.22
C VAL A 427 12.07 6.53 -4.56
N HIS A 428 11.46 5.34 -4.56
CA HIS A 428 10.98 4.71 -5.80
C HIS A 428 9.88 5.53 -6.49
N LEU A 429 8.95 6.12 -5.72
CA LEU A 429 7.91 7.00 -6.28
C LEU A 429 8.51 8.28 -6.87
N MET A 430 9.49 8.89 -6.17
CA MET A 430 10.23 10.05 -6.66
C MET A 430 10.99 9.72 -7.96
N PHE A 431 11.61 8.54 -8.03
CA PHE A 431 12.30 8.08 -9.24
C PHE A 431 11.33 7.95 -10.41
N ASP A 432 10.19 7.28 -10.24
CA ASP A 432 9.18 7.15 -11.30
C ASP A 432 8.67 8.53 -11.78
N LEU A 433 8.43 9.47 -10.86
CA LEU A 433 8.03 10.84 -11.19
C LEU A 433 9.11 11.61 -11.93
N LEU A 434 10.38 11.50 -11.52
CA LEU A 434 11.49 12.15 -12.20
C LEU A 434 11.61 11.64 -13.64
N LEU A 435 11.50 10.32 -13.84
CA LEU A 435 11.51 9.74 -15.19
C LEU A 435 10.32 10.23 -16.02
N ASP A 436 9.11 10.29 -15.43
CA ASP A 436 7.94 10.84 -16.11
C ASP A 436 8.16 12.29 -16.57
N ILE A 437 8.65 13.16 -15.67
CA ILE A 437 8.94 14.57 -15.98
C ILE A 437 9.95 14.65 -17.13
N GLN A 438 11.06 13.91 -17.05
CA GLN A 438 12.08 13.89 -18.11
C GLN A 438 11.53 13.37 -19.44
N THR A 439 10.58 12.42 -19.42
CA THR A 439 9.94 11.96 -20.66
C THR A 439 8.90 12.94 -21.20
N THR A 440 8.28 13.78 -20.37
CA THR A 440 7.28 14.76 -20.80
C THR A 440 7.92 16.05 -21.31
N VAL A 441 8.95 16.56 -20.63
CA VAL A 441 9.65 17.80 -21.02
C VAL A 441 10.35 17.67 -22.38
N ASN A 442 10.80 16.45 -22.73
CA ASN A 442 11.54 16.20 -23.97
C ASN A 442 10.64 15.74 -25.15
N GLN A 443 9.31 15.87 -25.08
CA GLN A 443 8.36 15.52 -26.15
C GLN A 443 8.26 16.62 -27.22
N THR A 444 9.35 16.91 -27.93
CA THR A 444 9.24 17.55 -29.25
C THR A 444 9.03 16.45 -30.30
N ASP A 445 8.07 16.64 -31.20
CA ASP A 445 7.53 15.61 -32.12
C ASP A 445 8.58 14.90 -33.00
N ASP A 446 9.79 15.44 -33.12
CA ASP A 446 10.88 14.91 -33.95
C ASP A 446 11.96 14.10 -33.19
N ASP A 447 11.91 14.03 -31.85
CA ASP A 447 13.10 13.65 -31.05
C ASP A 447 12.94 12.41 -30.16
N LYS A 448 12.41 11.31 -30.71
CA LYS A 448 12.42 9.99 -30.04
C LYS A 448 13.83 9.50 -29.66
N VAL A 449 14.87 10.05 -30.30
CA VAL A 449 16.28 9.73 -30.03
C VAL A 449 16.80 10.55 -28.84
N GLY A 450 16.49 11.84 -28.76
CA GLY A 450 16.87 12.73 -27.66
C GLY A 450 16.32 12.30 -26.29
N ILE A 451 15.06 11.85 -26.21
CA ILE A 451 14.40 11.40 -24.96
C ILE A 451 15.11 10.17 -24.36
N ARG A 452 15.70 9.31 -25.20
CA ARG A 452 16.29 8.04 -24.75
C ARG A 452 17.65 8.23 -24.11
N GLU A 453 18.47 9.18 -24.55
CA GLU A 453 19.86 9.27 -24.10
C GLU A 453 20.01 9.51 -22.58
N PRO A 454 19.24 10.41 -21.92
CA PRO A 454 19.28 10.58 -20.47
C PRO A 454 18.88 9.29 -19.72
N LEU A 455 17.84 8.61 -20.18
CA LEU A 455 17.39 7.35 -19.58
C LEU A 455 18.43 6.23 -19.77
N LEU A 456 19.07 6.16 -20.94
CA LEU A 456 20.15 5.22 -21.22
C LEU A 456 21.37 5.49 -20.32
N LYS A 457 21.73 6.74 -20.02
CA LYS A 457 22.77 7.06 -19.04
C LYS A 457 22.43 6.48 -17.65
N ILE A 458 21.18 6.58 -17.22
CA ILE A 458 20.71 6.01 -15.94
C ILE A 458 20.78 4.49 -15.96
N VAL A 459 20.35 3.84 -17.04
CA VAL A 459 20.47 2.38 -17.22
C VAL A 459 21.94 1.95 -17.13
N ARG A 460 22.86 2.63 -17.84
CA ARG A 460 24.31 2.34 -17.78
C ARG A 460 24.85 2.43 -16.35
N TYR A 461 24.41 3.42 -15.57
CA TYR A 461 24.78 3.54 -14.16
C TYR A 461 24.26 2.35 -13.34
N LEU A 462 22.96 2.03 -13.43
CA LEU A 462 22.34 0.94 -12.68
C LEU A 462 22.87 -0.45 -13.07
N LEU A 463 23.26 -0.65 -14.33
CA LEU A 463 23.87 -1.89 -14.80
C LEU A 463 25.30 -2.07 -14.26
N ARG A 464 26.03 -0.98 -13.97
CA ARG A 464 27.36 -1.03 -13.34
C ARG A 464 27.32 -1.32 -11.85
N LEU A 465 26.18 -1.11 -11.18
CA LEU A 465 26.01 -1.49 -9.78
C LEU A 465 26.09 -3.02 -9.66
N GLY A 466 26.73 -3.54 -8.61
CA GLY A 466 26.84 -5.00 -8.41
C GLY A 466 25.47 -5.67 -8.26
N SER A 467 25.38 -6.96 -8.59
CA SER A 467 24.14 -7.77 -8.43
C SER A 467 23.72 -7.99 -6.97
N ARG A 468 24.46 -7.46 -6.00
CA ARG A 468 24.08 -7.45 -4.58
C ARG A 468 23.43 -6.14 -4.14
N CYS A 469 23.50 -5.10 -4.96
CA CYS A 469 22.87 -3.81 -4.66
C CYS A 469 21.37 -3.95 -4.84
N LYS A 470 20.63 -4.08 -3.74
CA LYS A 470 19.18 -4.28 -3.75
C LYS A 470 18.46 -3.08 -4.36
N GLY A 471 19.01 -1.87 -4.15
CA GLY A 471 18.44 -0.62 -4.62
C GLY A 471 18.34 -0.50 -6.15
N ARG A 472 19.07 -1.31 -6.92
CA ARG A 472 19.07 -1.20 -8.40
C ARG A 472 17.83 -1.79 -9.07
N TYR A 473 17.16 -2.76 -8.44
CA TYR A 473 16.17 -3.62 -9.12
C TYR A 473 14.86 -2.92 -9.46
N VAL A 474 14.33 -2.11 -8.53
CA VAL A 474 13.09 -1.37 -8.77
C VAL A 474 13.30 -0.25 -9.80
N PRO A 475 14.37 0.56 -9.74
CA PRO A 475 14.72 1.48 -10.81
C PRO A 475 14.89 0.81 -12.18
N LEU A 476 15.57 -0.34 -12.26
CA LEU A 476 15.71 -1.10 -13.50
C LEU A 476 14.35 -1.59 -14.03
N ALA A 477 13.45 -2.07 -13.16
CA ALA A 477 12.10 -2.48 -13.57
C ALA A 477 11.31 -1.28 -14.13
N SER A 478 11.41 -0.10 -13.51
CA SER A 478 10.78 1.12 -14.02
C SER A 478 11.31 1.53 -15.40
N LEU A 479 12.63 1.50 -15.59
CA LEU A 479 13.26 1.80 -16.88
C LEU A 479 12.90 0.77 -17.94
N THR A 480 12.78 -0.51 -17.57
CA THR A 480 12.36 -1.58 -18.49
C THR A 480 10.96 -1.32 -19.05
N ARG A 481 10.01 -0.87 -18.21
CA ARG A 481 8.66 -0.50 -18.65
C ARG A 481 8.64 0.65 -19.65
N ARG A 482 9.64 1.53 -19.63
CA ARG A 482 9.70 2.73 -20.48
C ARG A 482 10.53 2.53 -21.74
N LEU A 483 11.64 1.80 -21.64
CA LEU A 483 12.60 1.61 -22.72
C LEU A 483 12.44 0.28 -23.46
N GLY A 484 11.73 -0.69 -22.88
CA GLY A 484 11.66 -2.06 -23.38
C GLY A 484 12.76 -2.95 -22.81
N ALA A 485 12.48 -4.25 -22.69
CA ALA A 485 13.44 -5.24 -22.24
C ALA A 485 14.51 -5.55 -23.30
N LYS A 486 14.15 -5.54 -24.59
CA LYS A 486 15.11 -5.71 -25.70
C LYS A 486 16.21 -4.65 -25.68
N THR A 487 15.85 -3.39 -25.43
CA THR A 487 16.84 -2.29 -25.28
C THR A 487 17.84 -2.58 -24.15
N LEU A 488 17.38 -3.09 -23.01
CA LEU A 488 18.25 -3.44 -21.90
C LEU A 488 19.13 -4.67 -22.21
N LEU A 489 18.61 -5.64 -22.95
CA LEU A 489 19.40 -6.78 -23.46
C LEU A 489 20.51 -6.32 -24.41
N ASP A 490 20.22 -5.39 -25.32
CA ASP A 490 21.22 -4.84 -26.25
C ASP A 490 22.33 -4.11 -25.50
N MET A 491 21.99 -3.43 -24.40
CA MET A 491 22.97 -2.74 -23.54
C MET A 491 23.80 -3.70 -22.68
N SER A 492 23.20 -4.77 -22.17
CA SER A 492 23.88 -5.82 -21.41
C SER A 492 23.32 -7.20 -21.78
N PRO A 493 23.94 -7.90 -22.75
CA PRO A 493 23.48 -9.21 -23.21
C PRO A 493 23.46 -10.27 -22.09
N ASN A 494 24.30 -10.09 -21.07
CA ASN A 494 24.44 -11.02 -19.95
C ASN A 494 23.55 -10.67 -18.75
N ILE A 495 22.67 -9.67 -18.85
CA ILE A 495 21.85 -9.21 -17.71
C ILE A 495 21.08 -10.37 -17.06
N LEU A 496 20.46 -11.26 -17.84
CA LEU A 496 19.71 -12.40 -17.28
C LEU A 496 20.61 -13.42 -16.59
N PHE A 497 21.85 -13.63 -17.07
CA PHE A 497 22.84 -14.47 -16.39
C PHE A 497 23.29 -13.84 -15.06
N GLU A 498 23.53 -12.54 -15.05
CA GLU A 498 23.84 -11.79 -13.82
C GLU A 498 22.69 -11.86 -12.82
N MET A 499 21.43 -11.73 -13.28
CA MET A 499 20.26 -11.83 -12.43
C MET A 499 20.02 -13.24 -11.90
N ALA A 500 20.22 -14.27 -12.72
CA ALA A 500 20.16 -15.65 -12.27
C ALA A 500 21.19 -15.89 -11.16
N ASN A 501 22.43 -15.43 -11.33
CA ASN A 501 23.48 -15.56 -10.32
C ASN A 501 23.24 -14.70 -9.06
N ALA A 502 22.47 -13.61 -9.14
CA ALA A 502 22.13 -12.77 -7.99
C ALA A 502 21.39 -13.54 -6.87
N TYR A 503 20.65 -14.60 -7.23
CA TYR A 503 19.94 -15.47 -6.28
C TYR A 503 20.86 -16.25 -5.33
N VAL A 504 22.19 -16.17 -5.45
CA VAL A 504 23.11 -16.66 -4.41
C VAL A 504 22.89 -15.92 -3.07
N ASP A 505 22.47 -14.65 -3.13
CA ASP A 505 22.31 -13.77 -1.97
C ASP A 505 20.82 -13.66 -1.57
N ASP A 506 20.52 -13.98 -0.31
CA ASP A 506 19.13 -14.05 0.18
C ASP A 506 18.51 -12.65 0.30
N ASP A 507 19.32 -11.62 0.54
CA ASP A 507 18.85 -10.25 0.82
C ASP A 507 18.26 -9.56 -0.41
N VAL A 508 18.68 -10.01 -1.60
CA VAL A 508 18.25 -9.47 -2.89
C VAL A 508 17.20 -10.31 -3.59
N CYS A 509 17.00 -11.59 -3.21
CA CYS A 509 16.12 -12.52 -3.92
C CYS A 509 14.77 -11.91 -4.29
N CYS A 510 14.01 -11.39 -3.33
CA CYS A 510 12.69 -10.77 -3.59
C CYS A 510 12.75 -9.55 -4.53
N ALA A 511 13.82 -8.75 -4.44
CA ALA A 511 13.99 -7.57 -5.29
C ALA A 511 14.34 -7.98 -6.73
N VAL A 512 15.26 -8.93 -6.89
CA VAL A 512 15.60 -9.54 -8.18
C VAL A 512 14.37 -10.18 -8.81
N THR A 513 13.54 -10.91 -8.04
CA THR A 513 12.32 -11.53 -8.55
C THR A 513 11.32 -10.52 -9.08
N SER A 514 11.14 -9.41 -8.36
CA SER A 514 10.26 -8.32 -8.81
C SER A 514 10.73 -7.72 -10.13
N PHE A 515 12.04 -7.52 -10.29
CA PHE A 515 12.64 -7.08 -11.54
C PHE A 515 12.50 -8.12 -12.65
N ILE A 516 12.86 -9.37 -12.40
CA ILE A 516 12.83 -10.47 -13.37
C ILE A 516 11.41 -10.69 -13.90
N LYS A 517 10.40 -10.65 -13.02
CA LYS A 517 9.01 -10.75 -13.44
C LYS A 517 8.65 -9.66 -14.45
N CYS A 518 8.87 -8.39 -14.07
CA CYS A 518 8.62 -7.26 -14.95
C CYS A 518 9.41 -7.35 -16.26
N PHE A 519 10.67 -7.75 -16.19
CA PHE A 519 11.55 -7.84 -17.35
C PHE A 519 11.10 -8.93 -18.32
N LEU A 520 10.79 -10.12 -17.81
CA LEU A 520 10.34 -11.25 -18.62
C LEU A 520 8.95 -11.01 -19.22
N GLU A 521 8.03 -10.37 -18.50
CA GLU A 521 6.74 -9.94 -19.03
C GLU A 521 6.92 -9.01 -20.23
N MET A 522 7.73 -7.94 -20.07
CA MET A 522 8.01 -7.00 -21.16
C MET A 522 8.74 -7.66 -22.34
N LEU A 523 9.73 -8.52 -22.08
CA LEU A 523 10.48 -9.21 -23.13
C LEU A 523 9.57 -10.11 -23.97
N ARG A 524 8.67 -10.86 -23.32
CA ARG A 524 7.70 -11.72 -24.01
C ARG A 524 6.81 -10.89 -24.92
N ASP A 525 6.24 -9.82 -24.38
CA ASP A 525 5.30 -8.96 -25.12
C ASP A 525 6.00 -8.26 -26.30
N GLU A 526 7.27 -7.86 -26.15
CA GLU A 526 8.09 -7.31 -27.25
C GLU A 526 8.44 -8.36 -28.32
N CYS A 527 8.77 -9.59 -27.93
CA CYS A 527 9.01 -10.68 -28.88
C CYS A 527 7.75 -11.00 -29.69
N TRP A 528 6.58 -11.02 -29.05
CA TRP A 528 5.30 -11.20 -29.75
C TRP A 528 5.00 -10.06 -30.72
N GLY A 529 5.24 -8.83 -30.28
CA GLY A 529 5.00 -7.63 -31.11
C GLY A 529 5.89 -7.58 -32.36
N SER A 530 7.13 -8.07 -32.28
CA SER A 530 8.07 -8.02 -33.41
C SER A 530 8.00 -9.22 -34.35
N GLU A 531 7.76 -10.43 -33.82
CA GLU A 531 7.93 -11.69 -34.56
C GLU A 531 6.64 -12.53 -34.66
N GLY A 532 5.54 -12.07 -34.06
CA GLY A 532 4.31 -12.86 -33.90
C GLY A 532 4.37 -13.79 -32.69
N VAL A 533 3.24 -14.44 -32.35
CA VAL A 533 3.12 -15.19 -31.09
C VAL A 533 4.04 -16.42 -31.07
N ASP A 534 3.96 -17.30 -32.07
CA ASP A 534 4.69 -18.57 -32.07
C ASP A 534 6.21 -18.36 -32.12
N GLN A 535 6.69 -17.59 -33.10
CA GLN A 535 8.11 -17.25 -33.24
C GLN A 535 8.61 -16.37 -32.09
N GLY A 536 7.74 -15.49 -31.56
CA GLY A 536 8.04 -14.66 -30.41
C GLY A 536 8.25 -15.49 -29.14
N TYR A 537 7.50 -16.57 -28.92
CA TYR A 537 7.78 -17.51 -27.82
C TYR A 537 9.13 -18.20 -27.97
N ALA A 538 9.46 -18.67 -29.18
CA ALA A 538 10.78 -19.27 -29.45
C ALA A 538 11.92 -18.30 -29.14
N SER A 539 11.81 -17.05 -29.60
CA SER A 539 12.76 -15.96 -29.34
C SER A 539 12.86 -15.64 -27.84
N TYR A 540 11.72 -15.45 -27.16
CA TYR A 540 11.64 -15.22 -25.72
C TYR A 540 12.34 -16.32 -24.91
N ARG A 541 12.01 -17.59 -25.20
CA ARG A 541 12.60 -18.77 -24.55
C ARG A 541 14.10 -18.88 -24.78
N GLY A 542 14.55 -18.58 -26.00
CA GLY A 542 15.98 -18.54 -26.35
C GLY A 542 16.79 -17.57 -25.49
N HIS A 543 16.18 -16.45 -25.07
CA HIS A 543 16.82 -15.47 -24.18
C HIS A 543 16.70 -15.86 -22.70
N CYS A 544 15.52 -16.31 -22.25
CA CYS A 544 15.23 -16.42 -20.83
C CYS A 544 15.60 -17.78 -20.21
N LEU A 545 15.50 -18.89 -20.94
CA LEU A 545 15.70 -20.23 -20.37
C LEU A 545 17.17 -20.55 -20.04
N PRO A 546 18.16 -20.24 -20.91
CA PRO A 546 19.54 -20.63 -20.65
C PRO A 546 20.14 -20.10 -19.34
N PRO A 547 19.95 -18.81 -18.96
CA PRO A 547 20.44 -18.27 -17.69
C PRO A 547 19.99 -19.06 -16.45
N PHE A 548 18.70 -19.39 -16.38
CA PHE A 548 18.15 -20.11 -15.24
C PHE A 548 18.57 -21.58 -15.25
N LEU A 549 18.64 -22.23 -16.42
CA LEU A 549 19.16 -23.59 -16.54
C LEU A 549 20.62 -23.67 -16.06
N CYS A 550 21.47 -22.73 -16.48
CA CYS A 550 22.85 -22.65 -16.01
C CYS A 550 22.92 -22.50 -14.49
N GLY A 551 22.07 -21.66 -13.91
CA GLY A 551 21.98 -21.48 -12.46
C GLY A 551 21.58 -22.76 -11.72
N LEU A 552 20.59 -23.50 -12.23
CA LEU A 552 20.17 -24.79 -11.67
C LEU A 552 21.27 -25.87 -11.76
N ALA A 553 22.03 -25.87 -12.86
CA ALA A 553 23.12 -26.80 -13.12
C ALA A 553 24.48 -26.42 -12.49
N SER A 554 24.61 -25.22 -11.90
CA SER A 554 25.87 -24.63 -11.40
C SER A 554 26.59 -25.38 -10.27
N GLY A 555 25.99 -26.45 -9.72
CA GLY A 555 26.49 -27.14 -8.53
C GLY A 555 26.29 -26.39 -7.20
N MET A 556 25.97 -25.09 -7.22
CA MET A 556 25.76 -24.29 -6.01
C MET A 556 24.39 -24.54 -5.39
N SER A 557 24.34 -25.30 -4.29
CA SER A 557 23.11 -25.64 -3.54
C SER A 557 22.23 -24.42 -3.23
N LYS A 558 22.84 -23.35 -2.69
CA LYS A 558 22.13 -22.14 -2.29
C LYS A 558 21.47 -21.44 -3.48
N LEU A 559 22.21 -21.27 -4.58
CA LEU A 559 21.70 -20.66 -5.81
C LEU A 559 20.48 -21.44 -6.33
N ARG A 560 20.62 -22.76 -6.48
CA ARG A 560 19.55 -23.64 -6.97
C ARG A 560 18.31 -23.58 -6.07
N SER A 561 18.49 -23.64 -4.74
CA SER A 561 17.38 -23.52 -3.79
C SER A 561 16.62 -22.20 -3.94
N ASN A 562 17.34 -21.08 -4.10
CA ASN A 562 16.72 -19.77 -4.27
C ASN A 562 16.07 -19.62 -5.65
N LEU A 563 16.67 -20.15 -6.72
CA LEU A 563 16.06 -20.19 -8.05
C LEU A 563 14.74 -20.99 -8.03
N ASN A 564 14.71 -22.15 -7.37
CA ASN A 564 13.50 -22.96 -7.21
C ASN A 564 12.40 -22.22 -6.42
N THR A 565 12.81 -21.45 -5.41
CA THR A 565 11.88 -20.75 -4.52
C THR A 565 11.29 -19.50 -5.16
N TYR A 566 12.03 -18.84 -6.05
CA TYR A 566 11.68 -17.51 -6.53
C TYR A 566 11.62 -17.42 -8.08
N ALA A 567 12.74 -17.66 -8.76
CA ALA A 567 12.90 -17.34 -10.18
C ALA A 567 12.15 -18.29 -11.12
N VAL A 568 12.30 -19.60 -10.90
CA VAL A 568 11.70 -20.63 -11.77
C VAL A 568 10.18 -20.63 -11.64
N GLN A 569 9.65 -20.26 -10.46
CA GLN A 569 8.21 -20.06 -10.29
C GLN A 569 7.69 -18.96 -11.20
N VAL A 570 8.32 -17.78 -11.20
CA VAL A 570 7.95 -16.67 -12.10
C VAL A 570 8.06 -17.09 -13.57
N LEU A 571 9.14 -17.78 -13.94
CA LEU A 571 9.35 -18.23 -15.32
C LEU A 571 8.18 -19.13 -15.81
N LEU A 572 7.82 -20.13 -15.01
CA LEU A 572 6.75 -21.08 -15.36
C LEU A 572 5.33 -20.51 -15.16
N GLU A 573 5.15 -19.48 -14.33
CA GLU A 573 3.90 -18.73 -14.25
C GLU A 573 3.66 -17.88 -15.52
N LEU A 574 4.72 -17.32 -16.11
CA LEU A 574 4.64 -16.48 -17.30
C LEU A 574 4.51 -17.28 -18.59
N ASP A 575 5.15 -18.45 -18.66
CA ASP A 575 5.06 -19.38 -19.78
C ASP A 575 5.18 -20.82 -19.25
N VAL A 576 4.04 -21.46 -19.02
CA VAL A 576 4.01 -22.84 -18.49
C VAL A 576 4.69 -23.82 -19.44
N ASP A 577 4.55 -23.60 -20.75
CA ASP A 577 5.07 -24.50 -21.77
C ASP A 577 6.60 -24.47 -21.85
N SER A 578 7.26 -23.46 -21.25
CA SER A 578 8.72 -23.43 -21.05
C SER A 578 9.24 -24.65 -20.28
N ILE A 579 8.40 -25.38 -19.54
CA ILE A 579 8.80 -26.63 -18.89
C ILE A 579 9.31 -27.67 -19.88
N PHE A 580 8.70 -27.78 -21.06
CA PHE A 580 9.03 -28.85 -22.01
C PHE A 580 10.38 -28.61 -22.71
N PRO A 581 10.70 -27.40 -23.21
CA PRO A 581 12.06 -27.10 -23.68
C PRO A 581 13.13 -27.28 -22.61
N LEU A 582 12.86 -26.90 -21.34
CA LEU A 582 13.79 -27.12 -20.23
C LEU A 582 14.07 -28.60 -19.97
N LEU A 583 13.03 -29.45 -20.03
CA LEU A 583 13.17 -30.91 -19.89
C LEU A 583 13.86 -31.54 -21.10
N ALA A 584 13.57 -31.05 -22.31
CA ALA A 584 14.21 -31.53 -23.53
C ALA A 584 15.73 -31.29 -23.51
N LEU A 585 16.19 -30.17 -22.96
CA LEU A 585 17.63 -29.87 -22.80
C LEU A 585 18.37 -30.85 -21.89
N ILE A 586 17.68 -31.46 -20.93
CA ILE A 586 18.23 -32.55 -20.11
C ILE A 586 17.87 -33.94 -20.64
N SER A 587 17.45 -34.04 -21.91
CA SER A 587 17.13 -35.30 -22.58
C SER A 587 15.88 -36.03 -22.04
N ILE A 588 14.90 -35.29 -21.52
CA ILE A 588 13.60 -35.82 -21.08
C ILE A 588 12.52 -35.35 -22.05
N GLY A 589 11.74 -36.29 -22.60
CA GLY A 589 10.72 -36.00 -23.61
C GLY A 589 9.41 -36.76 -23.40
N PRO A 590 8.37 -36.42 -24.21
CA PRO A 590 7.07 -37.08 -24.17
C PRO A 590 7.15 -38.57 -24.56
N SER A 591 6.17 -39.36 -24.09
CA SER A 591 6.17 -40.82 -24.25
C SER A 591 5.75 -41.34 -25.64
N GLU A 592 5.04 -40.53 -26.43
CA GLU A 592 4.44 -40.92 -27.72
C GLU A 592 5.10 -40.26 -28.95
N GLU A 593 5.19 -40.99 -30.06
CA GLU A 593 5.64 -40.51 -31.37
C GLU A 593 4.66 -39.51 -32.03
N GLU A 594 3.42 -39.38 -31.53
CA GLU A 594 2.35 -38.55 -32.11
C GLU A 594 2.46 -37.06 -31.79
N THR A 595 3.34 -36.66 -30.87
CA THR A 595 3.72 -35.25 -30.67
C THR A 595 5.22 -35.11 -30.77
N LYS A 596 5.76 -35.20 -31.99
CA LYS A 596 7.06 -34.59 -32.32
C LYS A 596 6.96 -33.07 -32.21
N LEU A 597 6.82 -32.57 -30.98
CA LEU A 597 7.11 -31.19 -30.66
C LEU A 597 8.62 -31.03 -30.80
N ASN A 598 9.05 -30.67 -32.01
CA ASN A 598 10.42 -30.28 -32.27
C ASN A 598 10.68 -28.96 -31.56
N TYR A 599 11.22 -29.02 -30.34
CA TYR A 599 11.69 -27.84 -29.62
C TYR A 599 13.02 -27.36 -30.24
N THR A 600 12.98 -26.88 -31.48
CA THR A 600 14.14 -26.30 -32.20
C THR A 600 14.56 -24.95 -31.64
N GLU A 601 13.80 -24.41 -30.70
CA GLU A 601 13.93 -23.07 -30.11
C GLU A 601 15.28 -22.84 -29.38
N LEU A 602 15.94 -23.91 -28.91
CA LEU A 602 17.20 -23.86 -28.14
C LEU A 602 18.38 -24.57 -28.85
N SER A 603 18.26 -24.88 -30.14
CA SER A 603 19.25 -25.70 -30.88
C SER A 603 20.68 -25.15 -30.87
N ASN A 604 20.85 -23.86 -30.57
CA ASN A 604 22.16 -23.18 -30.58
C ASN A 604 22.83 -23.13 -29.20
N VAL A 605 22.17 -23.59 -28.13
CA VAL A 605 22.72 -23.62 -26.76
C VAL A 605 23.11 -25.05 -26.41
N SER A 606 24.25 -25.52 -26.93
CA SER A 606 24.78 -26.84 -26.54
C SER A 606 25.45 -26.74 -25.17
N MET A 607 24.66 -26.88 -24.10
CA MET A 607 25.21 -27.02 -22.75
C MET A 607 25.45 -28.52 -22.47
N GLU A 608 26.71 -28.96 -22.51
CA GLU A 608 27.07 -30.32 -22.13
C GLU A 608 26.97 -30.48 -20.60
N LEU A 609 25.83 -31.01 -20.15
CA LEU A 609 25.56 -31.27 -18.73
C LEU A 609 25.95 -32.69 -18.33
N SER A 610 26.61 -32.82 -17.17
CA SER A 610 26.85 -34.13 -16.55
C SER A 610 25.54 -34.77 -16.08
N VAL A 611 25.54 -36.09 -15.87
CA VAL A 611 24.35 -36.80 -15.37
C VAL A 611 23.88 -36.23 -14.02
N GLU A 612 24.81 -35.91 -13.11
CA GLU A 612 24.49 -35.30 -11.81
C GLU A 612 23.81 -33.94 -11.96
N GLN A 613 24.29 -33.11 -12.89
CA GLN A 613 23.67 -31.81 -13.17
C GLN A 613 22.26 -31.97 -13.76
N LYS A 614 22.09 -32.89 -14.70
CA LYS A 614 20.77 -33.22 -15.28
C LYS A 614 19.78 -33.67 -14.21
N VAL A 615 20.22 -34.50 -13.27
CA VAL A 615 19.42 -34.96 -12.12
C VAL A 615 19.01 -33.79 -11.22
N ALA A 616 19.94 -32.88 -10.89
CA ALA A 616 19.64 -31.72 -10.06
C ALA A 616 18.64 -30.75 -10.73
N VAL A 617 18.77 -30.54 -12.04
CA VAL A 617 17.82 -29.74 -12.84
C VAL A 617 16.45 -30.42 -12.86
N LEU A 618 16.37 -31.73 -13.14
CA LEU A 618 15.11 -32.48 -13.15
C LEU A 618 14.35 -32.31 -11.82
N VAL A 619 15.02 -32.55 -10.69
CA VAL A 619 14.41 -32.44 -9.36
C VAL A 619 13.88 -31.03 -9.11
N SER A 620 14.66 -30.02 -9.49
CA SER A 620 14.29 -28.61 -9.36
C SER A 620 13.01 -28.29 -10.15
N LEU A 621 12.94 -28.72 -11.40
CA LEU A 621 11.77 -28.51 -12.26
C LEU A 621 10.53 -29.24 -11.73
N LEU A 622 10.65 -30.52 -11.36
CA LEU A 622 9.53 -31.29 -10.80
C LEU A 622 9.03 -30.71 -9.48
N LYS A 623 9.93 -30.22 -8.62
CA LYS A 623 9.58 -29.55 -7.36
C LYS A 623 8.75 -28.29 -7.62
N VAL A 624 9.19 -27.45 -8.55
CA VAL A 624 8.47 -26.21 -8.88
C VAL A 624 7.13 -26.54 -9.54
N CYS A 625 7.07 -27.48 -10.49
CA CYS A 625 5.82 -27.94 -11.09
C CYS A 625 4.84 -28.47 -10.04
N ARG A 626 5.32 -29.22 -9.03
CA ARG A 626 4.47 -29.70 -7.92
C ARG A 626 4.00 -28.54 -7.03
N THR A 627 4.84 -27.54 -6.80
CA THR A 627 4.49 -26.33 -6.03
C THR A 627 3.42 -25.49 -6.75
N LEU A 628 3.51 -25.39 -8.08
CA LEU A 628 2.54 -24.70 -8.95
C LEU A 628 1.32 -25.57 -9.32
N ALA A 629 1.23 -26.81 -8.81
CA ALA A 629 0.18 -27.78 -9.14
C ALA A 629 0.06 -28.13 -10.64
N PHE A 630 1.16 -28.05 -11.40
CA PHE A 630 1.23 -28.49 -12.79
C PHE A 630 1.44 -30.00 -12.94
N LEU A 631 2.00 -30.63 -11.89
CA LEU A 631 2.24 -32.06 -11.87
C LEU A 631 0.99 -32.80 -11.39
N GLU A 632 0.45 -33.65 -12.26
CA GLU A 632 -0.78 -34.40 -12.07
C GLU A 632 -0.49 -35.83 -11.61
N GLY A 633 -1.24 -36.31 -10.62
CA GLY A 633 -1.17 -37.70 -10.18
C GLY A 633 0.08 -38.08 -9.37
N ASP A 634 0.28 -39.38 -9.22
CA ASP A 634 1.49 -39.98 -8.65
C ASP A 634 2.54 -40.18 -9.76
N ILE A 635 3.82 -40.24 -9.38
CA ILE A 635 4.87 -40.69 -10.29
C ILE A 635 4.83 -42.22 -10.28
N GLU A 636 4.50 -42.80 -11.43
CA GLU A 636 4.18 -44.22 -11.54
C GLU A 636 5.11 -44.96 -12.51
N GLN A 637 5.26 -46.25 -12.28
CA GLN A 637 5.95 -47.18 -13.16
C GLN A 637 4.88 -48.12 -13.74
N LYS A 638 4.77 -48.22 -15.07
CA LYS A 638 3.71 -49.02 -15.71
C LYS A 638 3.96 -50.53 -15.58
N GLY A 639 5.21 -50.96 -15.41
CA GLY A 639 5.59 -52.32 -15.05
C GLY A 639 6.85 -52.39 -14.18
N SER A 640 6.97 -53.42 -13.33
CA SER A 640 8.09 -53.56 -12.37
C SER A 640 9.50 -53.68 -13.01
N ALA A 641 9.57 -53.96 -14.31
CA ALA A 641 10.82 -54.05 -15.08
C ALA A 641 11.10 -52.81 -15.95
N ASP A 642 10.24 -51.79 -15.92
CA ASP A 642 10.42 -50.60 -16.76
C ASP A 642 11.59 -49.76 -16.24
N ALA A 643 12.54 -49.41 -17.11
CA ALA A 643 13.63 -48.50 -16.76
C ALA A 643 13.17 -47.05 -16.51
N PHE A 644 11.89 -46.74 -16.78
CA PHE A 644 11.33 -45.40 -16.77
C PHE A 644 10.13 -45.28 -15.84
N ALA A 645 10.08 -44.16 -15.13
CA ALA A 645 8.92 -43.63 -14.45
C ALA A 645 8.17 -42.66 -15.38
N PHE A 646 6.86 -42.60 -15.23
CA PHE A 646 5.99 -41.71 -15.99
C PHE A 646 5.51 -40.57 -15.10
N VAL A 647 5.64 -39.33 -15.60
CA VAL A 647 5.21 -38.11 -14.93
C VAL A 647 4.24 -37.38 -15.84
N GLN A 648 3.08 -36.98 -15.31
CA GLN A 648 2.10 -36.21 -16.07
C GLN A 648 2.21 -34.73 -15.70
N ILE A 649 2.50 -33.88 -16.70
CA ILE A 649 2.54 -32.42 -16.54
C ILE A 649 1.58 -31.83 -17.57
N LYS A 650 0.53 -31.15 -17.10
CA LYS A 650 -0.49 -30.52 -17.96
C LYS A 650 -1.09 -31.49 -19.00
N GLY A 651 -1.41 -32.70 -18.56
CA GLY A 651 -1.91 -33.77 -19.43
C GLY A 651 -0.86 -34.46 -20.32
N ILE A 652 0.37 -33.96 -20.43
CA ILE A 652 1.45 -34.59 -21.23
C ILE A 652 2.21 -35.59 -20.36
N GLU A 653 2.35 -36.82 -20.86
CA GLU A 653 3.09 -37.89 -20.21
C GLU A 653 4.56 -37.87 -20.61
N LEU A 654 5.45 -37.76 -19.61
CA LEU A 654 6.89 -37.66 -19.76
C LEU A 654 7.59 -38.91 -19.21
N LYS A 655 8.63 -39.38 -19.91
CA LYS A 655 9.45 -40.53 -19.49
C LYS A 655 10.69 -40.04 -18.72
N VAL A 656 10.82 -40.47 -17.47
CA VAL A 656 11.95 -40.14 -16.60
C VAL A 656 12.67 -41.42 -16.19
N PRO A 657 14.01 -41.55 -16.37
CA PRO A 657 14.73 -42.75 -15.93
C PRO A 657 14.58 -42.97 -14.41
N VAL A 658 14.20 -44.18 -13.99
CA VAL A 658 14.08 -44.52 -12.55
C VAL A 658 15.43 -44.34 -11.84
N GLU A 659 16.52 -44.64 -12.54
CA GLU A 659 17.88 -44.45 -12.01
C GLU A 659 18.17 -42.98 -11.68
N TRP A 660 17.60 -42.02 -12.43
CA TRP A 660 17.79 -40.60 -12.12
C TRP A 660 17.06 -40.19 -10.84
N LEU A 661 15.89 -40.77 -10.57
CA LEU A 661 15.17 -40.57 -9.30
C LEU A 661 15.95 -41.18 -8.13
N LYS A 662 16.58 -42.34 -8.35
CA LYS A 662 17.47 -42.95 -7.36
C LYS A 662 18.69 -42.07 -7.09
N MET A 663 19.39 -41.65 -8.15
CA MET A 663 20.54 -40.74 -8.08
C MET A 663 20.19 -39.43 -7.37
N ALA A 664 18.98 -38.90 -7.58
CA ALA A 664 18.50 -37.70 -6.88
C ALA A 664 18.42 -37.89 -5.37
N LEU A 665 17.89 -39.04 -4.92
CA LEU A 665 17.74 -39.39 -3.50
C LEU A 665 19.06 -39.75 -2.82
N THR A 666 20.07 -40.12 -3.60
CA THR A 666 21.43 -40.43 -3.14
C THR A 666 22.48 -39.40 -3.60
N HIS A 667 22.04 -38.22 -4.02
CA HIS A 667 22.89 -37.19 -4.60
C HIS A 667 23.90 -36.63 -3.57
N VAL A 668 25.09 -36.20 -4.03
CA VAL A 668 26.12 -35.63 -3.15
C VAL A 668 25.62 -34.40 -2.39
N ASP A 669 24.84 -33.55 -3.07
CA ASP A 669 24.20 -32.37 -2.49
C ASP A 669 22.95 -32.74 -1.65
N GLU A 670 23.00 -32.42 -0.35
CA GLU A 670 21.90 -32.58 0.61
C GLU A 670 20.61 -31.87 0.18
N SER A 671 20.69 -30.69 -0.43
CA SER A 671 19.50 -29.95 -0.88
C SER A 671 18.75 -30.68 -1.99
N VAL A 672 19.46 -31.28 -2.95
CA VAL A 672 18.85 -32.08 -4.03
C VAL A 672 18.15 -33.30 -3.44
N ARG A 673 18.75 -33.97 -2.46
CA ARG A 673 18.14 -35.13 -1.79
C ARG A 673 16.84 -34.77 -1.06
N VAL A 674 16.83 -33.65 -0.34
CA VAL A 674 15.61 -33.15 0.32
C VAL A 674 14.54 -32.76 -0.70
N ASP A 675 14.91 -32.03 -1.74
CA ASP A 675 13.99 -31.57 -2.78
C ASP A 675 13.40 -32.76 -3.56
N ALA A 676 14.20 -33.78 -3.83
CA ALA A 676 13.75 -35.03 -4.44
C ALA A 676 12.78 -35.77 -3.52
N ALA A 677 13.11 -35.93 -2.24
CA ALA A 677 12.24 -36.61 -1.28
C ALA A 677 10.90 -35.87 -1.08
N GLU A 678 10.94 -34.53 -1.00
CA GLU A 678 9.74 -33.70 -0.91
C GLU A 678 8.86 -33.86 -2.15
N THR A 679 9.46 -33.85 -3.34
CA THR A 679 8.75 -33.97 -4.61
C THR A 679 8.18 -35.37 -4.84
N LEU A 680 8.93 -36.41 -4.48
CA LEU A 680 8.58 -37.79 -4.75
C LEU A 680 7.63 -38.39 -3.72
N PHE A 681 7.75 -38.03 -2.44
CA PHE A 681 7.02 -38.73 -1.37
C PHE A 681 5.78 -37.97 -0.88
N LEU A 682 5.70 -36.66 -1.15
CA LEU A 682 4.55 -35.84 -0.78
C LEU A 682 3.62 -35.64 -1.98
N ASN A 683 2.41 -36.20 -1.88
CA ASN A 683 1.35 -35.97 -2.86
C ASN A 683 0.36 -34.91 -2.33
N PRO A 684 -0.02 -33.90 -3.14
CA PRO A 684 -1.12 -32.98 -2.82
C PRO A 684 -2.42 -33.69 -2.41
N LYS A 685 -2.70 -34.86 -3.00
CA LYS A 685 -3.79 -35.76 -2.60
C LYS A 685 -3.37 -36.55 -1.35
N THR A 686 -3.54 -35.95 -0.18
CA THR A 686 -3.18 -36.54 1.13
C THR A 686 -3.91 -37.85 1.49
N SER A 687 -4.91 -38.24 0.69
CA SER A 687 -5.68 -39.49 0.86
C SER A 687 -5.34 -40.59 -0.16
N SER A 688 -4.35 -40.40 -1.05
CA SER A 688 -3.87 -41.46 -1.95
C SER A 688 -2.84 -42.35 -1.24
N LEU A 689 -2.96 -43.67 -1.46
CA LEU A 689 -1.96 -44.64 -1.03
C LEU A 689 -0.65 -44.44 -1.80
N PRO A 690 0.52 -44.59 -1.15
CA PRO A 690 1.79 -44.54 -1.85
C PRO A 690 1.89 -45.58 -2.96
N SER A 691 2.54 -45.23 -4.07
CA SER A 691 2.79 -46.13 -5.19
C SER A 691 3.93 -47.12 -4.85
N PRO A 692 3.99 -48.29 -5.52
CA PRO A 692 5.09 -49.23 -5.33
C PRO A 692 6.47 -48.61 -5.64
N LEU A 693 6.52 -47.72 -6.63
CA LEU A 693 7.74 -46.97 -6.98
C LEU A 693 8.15 -46.01 -5.86
N GLU A 694 7.21 -45.24 -5.29
CA GLU A 694 7.50 -44.37 -4.13
C GLU A 694 8.10 -45.19 -2.98
N LEU A 695 7.49 -46.33 -2.64
CA LEU A 695 7.97 -47.20 -1.56
C LEU A 695 9.35 -47.81 -1.85
N TYR A 696 9.61 -48.23 -3.09
CA TYR A 696 10.93 -48.71 -3.52
C TYR A 696 11.98 -47.61 -3.36
N LEU A 697 11.70 -46.40 -3.83
CA LEU A 697 12.62 -45.26 -3.74
C LEU A 697 12.88 -44.83 -2.28
N ILE A 698 11.88 -44.90 -1.39
CA ILE A 698 12.09 -44.67 0.04
C ILE A 698 13.06 -45.69 0.63
N LYS A 699 12.96 -46.97 0.24
CA LYS A 699 13.88 -48.03 0.73
C LYS A 699 15.33 -47.73 0.38
N GLU A 700 15.58 -47.21 -0.82
CA GLU A 700 16.91 -46.80 -1.26
C GLU A 700 17.39 -45.53 -0.53
N ALA A 701 16.48 -44.59 -0.27
CA ALA A 701 16.83 -43.29 0.31
C ALA A 701 17.13 -43.35 1.82
N VAL A 702 16.36 -44.10 2.60
CA VAL A 702 16.42 -44.09 4.08
C VAL A 702 17.81 -44.41 4.63
N PRO A 703 18.51 -45.50 4.21
CA PRO A 703 19.76 -45.91 4.85
C PRO A 703 20.87 -44.86 4.75
N LEU A 704 20.93 -44.12 3.63
CA LEU A 704 21.90 -43.06 3.40
C LEU A 704 21.51 -41.78 4.15
N ASN A 705 20.25 -41.37 4.06
CA ASN A 705 19.82 -40.04 4.48
C ASN A 705 19.61 -39.92 6.00
N MET A 706 19.10 -40.97 6.65
CA MET A 706 18.85 -40.96 8.10
C MET A 706 20.13 -41.09 8.94
N ARG A 707 21.27 -41.40 8.31
CA ARG A 707 22.60 -41.50 8.96
C ARG A 707 23.48 -40.27 8.76
N SER A 708 22.97 -39.20 8.14
CA SER A 708 23.74 -37.95 7.96
C SER A 708 24.12 -37.35 9.32
N SER A 709 25.31 -36.75 9.43
CA SER A 709 25.76 -36.02 10.62
C SER A 709 25.18 -34.60 10.73
N SER A 710 24.54 -34.09 9.66
CA SER A 710 23.94 -32.76 9.62
C SER A 710 22.61 -32.73 10.37
N THR A 711 22.55 -32.04 11.50
CA THR A 711 21.34 -31.93 12.33
C THR A 711 20.19 -31.26 11.58
N GLY A 712 20.46 -30.16 10.87
CA GLY A 712 19.47 -29.47 10.06
C GLY A 712 18.88 -30.35 8.96
N PHE A 713 19.72 -31.19 8.35
CA PHE A 713 19.28 -32.18 7.36
C PHE A 713 18.40 -33.27 7.98
N GLN A 714 18.81 -33.85 9.11
CA GLN A 714 18.00 -34.83 9.85
C GLN A 714 16.63 -34.27 10.24
N MET A 715 16.55 -33.00 10.66
CA MET A 715 15.27 -32.34 10.98
C MET A 715 14.36 -32.21 9.76
N LYS A 716 14.91 -31.86 8.58
CA LYS A 716 14.15 -31.82 7.33
C LYS A 716 13.59 -33.19 6.98
N TRP A 717 14.40 -34.25 7.03
CA TRP A 717 13.95 -35.63 6.79
C TRP A 717 12.92 -36.11 7.80
N THR A 718 13.11 -35.81 9.09
CA THR A 718 12.12 -36.14 10.13
C THR A 718 10.78 -35.47 9.86
N SER A 719 10.78 -34.22 9.41
CA SER A 719 9.57 -33.51 8.99
C SER A 719 8.91 -34.15 7.77
N LEU A 720 9.69 -34.53 6.76
CA LEU A 720 9.20 -35.24 5.57
C LEU A 720 8.57 -36.59 5.94
N PHE A 721 9.22 -37.40 6.77
CA PHE A 721 8.66 -38.66 7.25
C PHE A 721 7.36 -38.46 8.03
N ARG A 722 7.29 -37.45 8.89
CA ARG A 722 6.05 -37.13 9.61
C ARG A 722 4.91 -36.83 8.64
N LYS A 723 5.17 -36.03 7.59
CA LYS A 723 4.17 -35.72 6.56
C LYS A 723 3.78 -36.98 5.77
N PHE A 724 4.75 -37.79 5.37
CA PHE A 724 4.54 -39.06 4.67
C PHE A 724 3.68 -40.03 5.49
N PHE A 725 4.02 -40.30 6.75
CA PHE A 725 3.23 -41.19 7.62
C PHE A 725 1.84 -40.63 7.92
N SER A 726 1.69 -39.30 7.96
CA SER A 726 0.37 -38.70 8.04
C SER A 726 -0.47 -39.00 6.79
N ARG A 727 0.09 -38.93 5.58
CA ARG A 727 -0.57 -39.36 4.33
C ARG A 727 -0.91 -40.85 4.36
N VAL A 728 0.02 -41.70 4.80
CA VAL A 728 -0.20 -43.15 4.95
C VAL A 728 -1.37 -43.44 5.87
N ARG A 729 -1.41 -42.80 7.05
CA ARG A 729 -2.52 -42.97 8.00
C ARG A 729 -3.85 -42.56 7.39
N THR A 730 -3.93 -41.37 6.78
CA THR A 730 -5.16 -40.85 6.18
C THR A 730 -5.64 -41.71 5.02
N SER A 731 -4.73 -42.18 4.16
CA SER A 731 -5.07 -43.03 3.02
C SER A 731 -5.55 -44.43 3.46
N LEU A 732 -4.90 -45.05 4.45
CA LEU A 732 -5.35 -46.32 5.03
C LEU A 732 -6.71 -46.19 5.73
N GLU A 733 -6.94 -45.12 6.50
CA GLU A 733 -8.21 -44.88 7.17
C GLU A 733 -9.36 -44.75 6.14
N LYS A 734 -9.10 -44.08 5.02
CA LYS A 734 -10.05 -43.99 3.90
C LYS A 734 -10.35 -45.37 3.30
N GLN A 735 -9.33 -46.18 3.04
CA GLN A 735 -9.52 -47.53 2.47
C GLN A 735 -10.27 -48.45 3.42
N TYR A 736 -9.96 -48.38 4.72
CA TYR A 736 -10.66 -49.12 5.75
C TYR A 736 -12.14 -48.73 5.84
N LYS A 737 -12.45 -47.43 5.83
CA LYS A 737 -13.84 -46.91 5.84
C LYS A 737 -14.63 -47.28 4.58
N LEU A 738 -13.96 -47.38 3.44
CA LEU A 738 -14.58 -47.77 2.16
C LEU A 738 -14.72 -49.29 2.00
N GLY A 739 -14.11 -50.09 2.89
CA GLY A 739 -14.14 -51.56 2.84
C GLY A 739 -13.31 -52.17 1.70
N GLY A 740 -12.46 -51.40 1.01
CA GLY A 740 -11.67 -51.84 -0.15
C GLY A 740 -10.45 -52.69 0.21
N TRP A 741 -10.03 -52.71 1.49
CA TRP A 741 -8.90 -53.53 1.95
C TRP A 741 -9.07 -53.95 3.41
N GLN A 742 -8.89 -55.26 3.68
CA GLN A 742 -8.74 -55.81 5.03
C GLN A 742 -7.35 -56.47 5.17
N PRO A 743 -6.58 -56.14 6.22
CA PRO A 743 -5.28 -56.79 6.44
C PRO A 743 -5.49 -58.28 6.75
N LEU A 744 -4.74 -59.14 6.06
CA LEU A 744 -4.60 -60.56 6.41
C LEU A 744 -3.91 -60.66 7.78
N LEU A 745 -4.71 -60.73 8.85
CA LEU A 745 -4.23 -61.17 10.15
C LEU A 745 -3.91 -62.66 10.02
N ALA A 746 -2.72 -63.05 10.46
CA ALA A 746 -2.28 -64.44 10.49
C ALA A 746 -3.15 -65.27 11.44
N SER A 747 -4.32 -65.71 10.96
CA SER A 747 -5.08 -66.82 11.54
C SER A 747 -5.64 -67.68 10.41
N GLY A 748 -4.90 -68.72 10.06
CA GLY A 748 -5.39 -70.06 9.72
C GLY A 748 -6.34 -70.31 8.54
N ASN A 749 -7.09 -69.34 8.02
CA ASN A 749 -8.12 -69.60 7.01
C ASN A 749 -7.84 -68.83 5.72
N SER A 750 -7.56 -69.59 4.68
CA SER A 750 -7.43 -69.15 3.29
C SER A 750 -8.80 -68.77 2.73
N GLU A 751 -9.27 -67.56 3.01
CA GLU A 751 -10.32 -66.93 2.19
C GLU A 751 -9.71 -65.77 1.41
N THR A 752 -9.70 -65.94 0.09
CA THR A 752 -9.30 -64.96 -0.91
C THR A 752 -10.13 -63.69 -0.78
N CYS A 753 -9.45 -62.56 -0.61
CA CYS A 753 -10.04 -61.23 -0.56
C CYS A 753 -10.92 -60.98 -1.80
N LEU A 754 -12.22 -60.78 -1.58
CA LEU A 754 -13.17 -60.38 -2.62
C LEU A 754 -12.93 -58.90 -2.96
N SER A 755 -12.33 -58.61 -4.11
CA SER A 755 -12.24 -57.23 -4.63
C SER A 755 -13.28 -57.00 -5.75
N LYS A 756 -13.96 -55.85 -5.73
CA LYS A 756 -14.70 -55.36 -6.89
C LYS A 756 -13.67 -54.82 -7.90
N LYS A 757 -13.89 -54.99 -9.21
CA LYS A 757 -12.98 -54.65 -10.34
C LYS A 757 -12.30 -53.25 -10.35
N GLY A 758 -12.64 -52.33 -9.44
CA GLY A 758 -11.94 -51.05 -9.25
C GLY A 758 -10.93 -51.01 -8.09
N ASP A 759 -10.90 -52.04 -7.22
CA ASP A 759 -10.08 -52.11 -6.01
C ASP A 759 -8.70 -52.78 -6.21
N GLU A 760 -8.43 -53.43 -7.35
CA GLU A 760 -7.19 -54.22 -7.53
C GLU A 760 -5.91 -53.37 -7.37
N ASN A 761 -5.87 -52.14 -7.90
CA ASN A 761 -4.73 -51.23 -7.73
C ASN A 761 -4.61 -50.75 -6.27
N ALA A 762 -5.73 -50.48 -5.60
CA ALA A 762 -5.74 -50.07 -4.19
C ALA A 762 -5.23 -51.19 -3.27
N VAL A 763 -5.63 -52.44 -3.54
CA VAL A 763 -5.17 -53.64 -2.84
C VAL A 763 -3.68 -53.86 -3.06
N LEU A 764 -3.19 -53.77 -4.31
CA LEU A 764 -1.76 -53.91 -4.63
C LEU A 764 -0.89 -52.85 -3.92
N ARG A 765 -1.34 -51.59 -3.89
CA ARG A 765 -0.65 -50.52 -3.16
C ARG A 765 -0.66 -50.75 -1.66
N ALA A 766 -1.79 -51.17 -1.09
CA ALA A 766 -1.90 -51.47 0.34
C ALA A 766 -1.02 -52.66 0.75
N GLU A 767 -0.94 -53.72 -0.08
CA GLU A 767 -0.07 -54.86 0.17
C GLU A 767 1.42 -54.50 0.04
N SER A 768 1.78 -53.67 -0.94
CA SER A 768 3.13 -53.13 -1.10
C SER A 768 3.54 -52.28 0.10
N LEU A 769 2.62 -51.44 0.60
CA LEU A 769 2.81 -50.65 1.81
C LEU A 769 2.96 -51.54 3.05
N PHE A 770 2.18 -52.60 3.20
CA PHE A 770 2.33 -53.56 4.29
C PHE A 770 3.72 -54.22 4.28
N LYS A 771 4.18 -54.66 3.11
CA LYS A 771 5.55 -55.20 2.93
C LYS A 771 6.63 -54.16 3.25
N PHE A 772 6.39 -52.89 2.90
CA PHE A 772 7.29 -51.79 3.26
C PHE A 772 7.34 -51.55 4.76
N MET A 773 6.20 -51.53 5.46
CA MET A 773 6.13 -51.33 6.91
C MET A 773 6.79 -52.46 7.71
N ARG A 774 6.90 -53.67 7.14
CA ARG A 774 7.67 -54.77 7.75
C ARG A 774 9.19 -54.63 7.58
N TRP A 775 9.61 -53.89 6.57
CA TRP A 775 11.04 -53.65 6.29
C TRP A 775 11.60 -52.48 7.09
N LEU A 776 10.80 -51.42 7.25
CA LEU A 776 11.12 -50.22 8.04
C LEU A 776 11.24 -50.58 9.53
#